data_AF-A0A2S8GDH8-F1
#
_entry.id   AF-A0A2S8GDH8-F1
#
_cell.length_a   1.000
_cell.length_b   1.000
_cell.length_c   1.000
_cell.angle_alpha   90.00
_cell.angle_beta   90.00
_cell.angle_gamma   90.00
#
_symmetry.space_group_name_H-M   'P 1'
#
loop_
_entity.id
_entity.type
_entity.pdbx_description
1 polymer ?
#
loop_
_entity_poly.entity_id
_entity_poly.type
_entity_poly.pdbx_seq_one_letter_code
_entity_poly.pdbx_strand_id
1 'polypeptide(L)'
;MVCLGWLLLAWGLVGAKIAQAETGGIQYLPSPPNKPDHGLNLKVDGHWIDGSGYRPVRVTVGTANGKPAPADRRVSVTLQASPYYYQTSPPSVTKEIELPQGSVSGTATILVPQHNAWFGASIVTREDGRLLKELCAYQTIFYNNTNTATEAYPAAIVFHRNAPTRNNRISWALDQSNKLDSGKAVEEFPDFRILFNEQSVPTDIQLKSELAGSPYRAISCLNNLSRTDLLPLDQVPGNWLALSNADLLVFELEDLVSVQATSPEKFDAVKQWTIAGGNLLIYNGGEEGETTVNELFGFQPVPEAQDWQHSKTDNVPLAALGLINDLRNPNRGQYVSNNGVAYTNLVIQDGKLTEVGKPFGALPAAPGTPLTLASREVGFGKIVLIQEDPFPGDSYQWSRVFATFGGQRLAWFQRHGMSRMRDNLGFWDYLIPGVGVAPVTTFEFLITLFVIIIGPVNYFVLRAMGRLNLLIVTVPIGAFAVTAMLMVYAIASDGLSTQSRIRSVTVLDQQTGQGATWSRQAYYAGLASSAGLKFPTDAAVIEYEQFPTSGGADNKQIRWGEDQTLRGGYFQSRVTQQFLAMRPYQTEHQLEVTSQDGKVSVTNQLGTKILALVLVDENGKPWGATDIAAGGQSTLQADVTPTITKLRALLSEANLALPEGFDRHAYANQVSQRQTYYYRGNLPEEYVGKPDFAQSQSEQRLRRSQAMGFQSLGPRSYFAVVERFPETPIGIEVPTGKKSLEVVQATW
;
A
#
# COMPACT_ATOMS: atom_id res chain seq x y z
N MET A 1 -54.83 13.97 -27.80
CA MET A 1 -54.54 13.11 -26.62
C MET A 1 -53.39 12.12 -26.85
N VAL A 2 -52.40 12.43 -27.71
CA VAL A 2 -51.24 11.54 -27.98
C VAL A 2 -49.89 12.24 -27.75
N CYS A 3 -49.85 13.57 -27.62
CA CYS A 3 -48.60 14.32 -27.39
C CYS A 3 -48.23 14.56 -25.92
N LEU A 4 -49.07 14.17 -24.95
CA LEU A 4 -48.76 14.33 -23.51
C LEU A 4 -48.06 13.10 -22.90
N GLY A 5 -48.10 11.93 -23.56
CA GLY A 5 -47.51 10.69 -23.05
C GLY A 5 -45.99 10.57 -23.22
N TRP A 6 -45.41 11.27 -24.21
CA TRP A 6 -43.97 11.21 -24.49
C TRP A 6 -43.12 12.17 -23.66
N LEU A 7 -43.72 13.24 -23.11
CA LEU A 7 -43.02 14.19 -22.23
C LEU A 7 -42.90 13.68 -20.78
N LEU A 8 -43.77 12.77 -20.35
CA LEU A 8 -43.71 12.18 -19.00
C LEU A 8 -42.72 11.00 -18.89
N LEU A 9 -42.40 10.32 -20.00
CA LEU A 9 -41.36 9.28 -20.04
C LEU A 9 -39.92 9.86 -20.05
N ALA A 10 -39.74 11.10 -20.52
CA ALA A 10 -38.45 11.80 -20.47
C ALA A 10 -38.20 12.54 -19.15
N TRP A 11 -39.24 12.78 -18.35
CA TRP A 11 -39.14 13.43 -17.03
C TRP A 11 -39.02 12.44 -15.85
N GLY A 12 -39.30 11.16 -16.05
CA GLY A 12 -39.14 10.11 -15.03
C GLY A 12 -37.68 9.68 -14.75
N LEU A 13 -36.70 10.21 -15.47
CA LEU A 13 -35.27 9.90 -15.29
C LEU A 13 -34.48 11.00 -14.56
N VAL A 14 -35.15 12.04 -14.04
CA VAL A 14 -34.51 13.11 -13.27
C VAL A 14 -35.01 13.05 -11.82
N GLY A 15 -34.14 12.60 -10.92
CA GLY A 15 -34.28 12.87 -9.49
C GLY A 15 -34.85 11.74 -8.63
N ALA A 16 -34.60 10.47 -8.96
CA ALA A 16 -34.40 9.54 -7.85
C ALA A 16 -33.09 9.98 -7.17
N LYS A 17 -33.17 10.53 -5.96
CA LYS A 17 -32.02 10.49 -5.06
C LYS A 17 -31.70 9.01 -4.89
N ILE A 18 -30.80 8.50 -5.70
CA ILE A 18 -30.20 7.18 -5.51
C ILE A 18 -29.72 7.22 -4.06
N ALA A 19 -30.13 6.23 -3.26
CA ALA A 19 -29.60 6.07 -1.92
C ALA A 19 -28.08 5.91 -2.07
N GLN A 20 -27.36 7.01 -1.87
CA GLN A 20 -25.92 7.10 -2.05
C GLN A 20 -25.30 6.68 -0.74
N ALA A 21 -24.77 5.48 -0.73
CA ALA A 21 -23.98 4.99 0.36
C ALA A 21 -23.10 3.88 -0.19
N GLU A 22 -22.05 4.28 -0.91
CA GLU A 22 -20.89 3.48 -1.24
C GLU A 22 -19.74 4.49 -1.23
N THR A 23 -18.56 4.12 -0.75
CA THR A 23 -17.41 5.04 -0.80
C THR A 23 -17.05 5.33 -2.24
N GLY A 24 -16.95 6.62 -2.58
CA GLY A 24 -16.75 7.08 -3.95
C GLY A 24 -18.05 7.60 -4.58
N GLY A 25 -18.13 7.51 -5.90
CA GLY A 25 -19.30 7.94 -6.64
C GLY A 25 -19.09 7.82 -8.15
N ILE A 26 -20.19 7.88 -8.90
CA ILE A 26 -20.15 7.99 -10.35
C ILE A 26 -20.40 9.44 -10.74
N GLN A 27 -19.48 10.01 -11.50
CA GLN A 27 -19.65 11.30 -12.15
C GLN A 27 -19.89 11.10 -13.65
N TYR A 28 -20.91 11.75 -14.18
CA TYR A 28 -21.15 11.86 -15.62
C TYR A 28 -20.85 13.30 -16.06
N LEU A 29 -20.04 13.46 -17.11
CA LEU A 29 -19.74 14.74 -17.74
C LEU A 29 -20.10 14.69 -19.23
N PRO A 30 -20.61 15.80 -19.81
CA PRO A 30 -20.82 17.09 -19.16
C PRO A 30 -21.97 17.08 -18.14
N SER A 31 -21.77 17.77 -17.00
CA SER A 31 -22.83 17.94 -16.01
C SER A 31 -23.92 18.88 -16.55
N PRO A 32 -25.22 18.56 -16.41
CA PRO A 32 -26.29 19.48 -16.80
C PRO A 32 -26.12 20.86 -16.14
N PRO A 33 -26.40 21.97 -16.85
CA PRO A 33 -27.00 22.07 -18.19
C PRO A 33 -26.01 22.03 -19.37
N ASN A 34 -24.72 21.75 -19.12
CA ASN A 34 -23.70 21.75 -20.17
C ASN A 34 -23.96 20.65 -21.21
N LYS A 35 -23.65 20.96 -22.47
CA LYS A 35 -23.80 20.04 -23.60
C LYS A 35 -22.43 19.54 -24.06
N PRO A 36 -22.37 18.36 -24.70
CA PRO A 36 -21.11 17.78 -25.16
C PRO A 36 -20.63 18.45 -26.45
N ASP A 37 -20.11 19.66 -26.34
CA ASP A 37 -19.70 20.51 -27.47
C ASP A 37 -18.61 19.85 -28.33
N HIS A 38 -17.74 19.03 -27.72
CA HIS A 38 -16.70 18.25 -28.41
C HIS A 38 -17.15 16.83 -28.83
N GLY A 39 -18.46 16.55 -28.75
CA GLY A 39 -19.06 15.29 -29.20
C GLY A 39 -18.68 14.08 -28.34
N LEU A 40 -18.18 14.29 -27.12
CA LEU A 40 -17.83 13.23 -26.17
C LEU A 40 -18.64 13.34 -24.88
N ASN A 41 -18.79 12.22 -24.20
CA ASN A 41 -19.18 12.13 -22.80
C ASN A 41 -18.07 11.43 -22.00
N LEU A 42 -18.07 11.65 -20.69
CA LEU A 42 -17.16 11.02 -19.75
C LEU A 42 -17.97 10.43 -18.60
N LYS A 43 -17.73 9.16 -18.29
CA LYS A 43 -18.16 8.53 -17.04
C LYS A 43 -16.94 8.23 -16.20
N VAL A 44 -16.90 8.73 -14.96
CA VAL A 44 -15.87 8.43 -13.97
C VAL A 44 -16.54 7.67 -12.82
N ASP A 45 -16.19 6.41 -12.64
CA ASP A 45 -16.70 5.55 -11.58
C ASP A 45 -15.59 5.31 -10.55
N GLY A 46 -15.74 5.94 -9.39
CA GLY A 46 -14.79 5.90 -8.28
C GLY A 46 -15.19 4.93 -7.16
N HIS A 47 -16.21 4.09 -7.32
CA HIS A 47 -16.64 3.18 -6.25
C HIS A 47 -15.58 2.12 -5.94
N TRP A 48 -15.13 2.10 -4.68
CA TRP A 48 -14.17 1.13 -4.15
C TRP A 48 -14.04 1.26 -2.64
N ILE A 49 -13.53 0.25 -1.95
CA ILE A 49 -13.20 0.33 -0.52
C ILE A 49 -12.17 1.44 -0.22
N ASP A 50 -12.31 2.06 0.94
CA ASP A 50 -11.31 2.96 1.49
C ASP A 50 -10.17 2.16 2.14
N GLY A 51 -8.94 2.52 1.78
CA GLY A 51 -7.72 1.87 2.26
C GLY A 51 -6.48 2.64 1.82
N SER A 52 -5.37 2.41 2.51
CA SER A 52 -4.06 2.90 2.06
C SER A 52 -3.57 1.98 0.94
N GLY A 53 -3.31 2.52 -0.26
CA GLY A 53 -2.99 1.73 -1.45
C GLY A 53 -3.30 2.47 -2.75
N TYR A 54 -3.59 1.75 -3.83
CA TYR A 54 -4.09 2.29 -5.09
C TYR A 54 -5.58 1.96 -5.29
N ARG A 55 -6.40 3.01 -5.37
CA ARG A 55 -7.81 2.93 -5.68
C ARG A 55 -8.00 2.85 -7.21
N PRO A 56 -8.67 1.83 -7.75
CA PRO A 56 -9.04 1.79 -9.15
C PRO A 56 -10.19 2.76 -9.43
N VAL A 57 -9.99 3.69 -10.36
CA VAL A 57 -11.06 4.56 -10.89
C VAL A 57 -11.31 4.19 -12.35
N ARG A 58 -12.51 3.70 -12.66
CA ARG A 58 -12.88 3.31 -14.02
C ARG A 58 -13.37 4.54 -14.78
N VAL A 59 -12.69 4.89 -15.85
CA VAL A 59 -13.03 6.04 -16.69
C VAL A 59 -13.44 5.55 -18.07
N THR A 60 -14.60 5.99 -18.54
CA THR A 60 -15.13 5.67 -19.86
C THR A 60 -15.35 6.96 -20.64
N VAL A 61 -14.71 7.07 -21.79
CA VAL A 61 -14.91 8.13 -22.77
C VAL A 61 -15.81 7.57 -23.87
N GLY A 62 -16.94 8.21 -24.14
CA GLY A 62 -17.89 7.77 -25.16
C GLY A 62 -18.26 8.87 -26.13
N THR A 63 -18.75 8.50 -27.31
CA THR A 63 -19.30 9.45 -28.28
C THR A 63 -20.67 9.94 -27.81
N ALA A 64 -20.87 11.25 -27.76
CA ALA A 64 -22.10 11.86 -27.25
C ALA A 64 -23.35 11.53 -28.08
N ASN A 65 -23.20 11.23 -29.37
CA ASN A 65 -24.28 10.89 -30.28
C ASN A 65 -24.56 9.36 -30.34
N GLY A 66 -23.82 8.55 -29.57
CA GLY A 66 -23.92 7.08 -29.59
C GLY A 66 -23.51 6.41 -30.91
N LYS A 67 -22.88 7.14 -31.83
CA LYS A 67 -22.39 6.61 -33.11
C LYS A 67 -20.89 6.30 -33.02
N PRO A 68 -20.40 5.29 -33.75
CA PRO A 68 -18.97 5.00 -33.84
C PRO A 68 -18.10 6.25 -34.08
N ALA A 69 -16.98 6.35 -33.36
CA ALA A 69 -16.02 7.42 -33.52
C ALA A 69 -15.48 7.43 -34.96
N PRO A 70 -15.49 8.59 -35.65
CA PRO A 70 -15.07 8.66 -37.05
C PRO A 70 -13.55 8.52 -37.24
N ALA A 71 -12.77 8.73 -36.18
CA ALA A 71 -11.32 8.62 -36.12
C ALA A 71 -10.90 8.23 -34.70
N ASP A 72 -9.64 7.80 -34.54
CA ASP A 72 -9.04 7.59 -33.22
C ASP A 72 -9.01 8.91 -32.44
N ARG A 73 -9.38 8.85 -31.16
CA ARG A 73 -9.34 10.00 -30.26
C ARG A 73 -8.58 9.63 -29.00
N ARG A 74 -7.71 10.53 -28.53
CA ARG A 74 -6.89 10.36 -27.33
C ARG A 74 -7.25 11.42 -26.31
N VAL A 75 -7.82 10.98 -25.20
CA VAL A 75 -8.27 11.88 -24.13
C VAL A 75 -7.42 11.64 -22.90
N SER A 76 -6.62 12.63 -22.51
CA SER A 76 -5.93 12.61 -21.22
C SER A 76 -6.93 12.99 -20.13
N VAL A 77 -7.04 12.15 -19.10
CA VAL A 77 -7.87 12.40 -17.93
C VAL A 77 -6.96 12.53 -16.71
N THR A 78 -7.00 13.68 -16.06
CA THR A 78 -6.31 13.97 -14.80
C THR A 78 -7.32 13.97 -13.67
N LEU A 79 -7.09 13.12 -12.66
CA LEU A 79 -7.87 13.02 -11.45
C LEU A 79 -7.06 13.54 -10.27
N GLN A 80 -7.65 14.35 -9.40
CA GLN A 80 -7.03 14.72 -8.12
C GLN A 80 -8.08 14.60 -7.02
N ALA A 81 -7.90 13.63 -6.12
CA ALA A 81 -8.82 13.44 -5.01
C ALA A 81 -8.84 14.68 -4.09
N SER A 82 -9.97 14.90 -3.43
CA SER A 82 -10.14 15.94 -2.42
C SER A 82 -10.48 15.29 -1.09
N PRO A 83 -9.65 15.44 -0.03
CA PRO A 83 -10.05 15.11 1.32
C PRO A 83 -11.05 16.14 1.86
N TYR A 84 -11.85 15.78 2.86
CA TYR A 84 -12.77 16.71 3.53
C TYR A 84 -12.07 17.55 4.62
N TYR A 85 -11.23 16.91 5.44
CA TYR A 85 -10.64 17.53 6.64
C TYR A 85 -9.14 17.85 6.52
N TYR A 86 -8.44 17.32 5.51
CA TYR A 86 -6.98 17.42 5.43
C TYR A 86 -6.55 18.57 4.53
N GLN A 87 -5.55 19.34 4.98
CA GLN A 87 -4.99 20.47 4.22
C GLN A 87 -3.98 20.04 3.14
N THR A 88 -3.74 18.74 3.00
CA THR A 88 -2.85 18.21 1.96
C THR A 88 -3.59 18.13 0.64
N SER A 89 -2.90 18.47 -0.44
CA SER A 89 -3.38 18.22 -1.80
C SER A 89 -2.92 16.83 -2.23
N PRO A 90 -3.82 15.85 -2.42
CA PRO A 90 -3.45 14.56 -2.99
C PRO A 90 -2.78 14.74 -4.35
N PRO A 91 -1.98 13.75 -4.80
CA PRO A 91 -1.36 13.81 -6.10
C PRO A 91 -2.42 13.89 -7.21
N SER A 92 -2.13 14.68 -8.23
CA SER A 92 -2.88 14.60 -9.49
C SER A 92 -2.37 13.40 -10.29
N VAL A 93 -3.29 12.58 -10.79
CA VAL A 93 -2.99 11.34 -11.49
C VAL A 93 -3.56 11.41 -12.89
N THR A 94 -2.70 11.29 -13.89
CA THR A 94 -3.09 11.43 -15.31
C THR A 94 -2.89 10.12 -16.05
N LYS A 95 -3.88 9.75 -16.86
CA LYS A 95 -3.79 8.64 -17.82
C LYS A 95 -4.42 9.05 -19.14
N GLU A 96 -3.83 8.60 -20.24
CA GLU A 96 -4.41 8.74 -21.58
C GLU A 96 -5.40 7.58 -21.83
N ILE A 97 -6.57 7.92 -22.36
CA ILE A 97 -7.62 6.98 -22.70
C ILE A 97 -7.84 7.04 -24.20
N GLU A 98 -7.68 5.90 -24.85
CA GLU A 98 -7.90 5.76 -26.28
C GLU A 98 -9.37 5.42 -26.56
N LEU A 99 -9.98 6.15 -27.49
CA LEU A 99 -11.25 5.83 -28.14
C LEU A 99 -10.95 5.49 -29.60
N PRO A 100 -10.84 4.20 -29.95
CA PRO A 100 -10.50 3.79 -31.31
C PRO A 100 -11.59 4.17 -32.33
N GLN A 101 -11.18 4.42 -33.56
CA GLN A 101 -12.06 4.58 -34.71
C GLN A 101 -13.00 3.37 -34.81
N GLY A 102 -14.27 3.62 -35.09
CA GLY A 102 -15.29 2.56 -35.18
C GLY A 102 -15.87 2.13 -33.83
N SER A 103 -15.31 2.57 -32.70
CA SER A 103 -15.86 2.29 -31.36
C SER A 103 -16.78 3.40 -30.86
N VAL A 104 -17.77 3.05 -30.03
CA VAL A 104 -18.68 4.02 -29.40
C VAL A 104 -18.12 4.54 -28.07
N SER A 105 -17.23 3.77 -27.43
CA SER A 105 -16.60 4.12 -26.18
C SER A 105 -15.24 3.43 -26.00
N GLY A 106 -14.36 4.06 -25.22
CA GLY A 106 -13.12 3.49 -24.70
C GLY A 106 -13.11 3.58 -23.18
N THR A 107 -12.68 2.51 -22.50
CA THR A 107 -12.64 2.44 -21.04
C THR A 107 -11.23 2.10 -20.56
N ALA A 108 -10.76 2.80 -19.54
CA ALA A 108 -9.51 2.51 -18.87
C ALA A 108 -9.66 2.66 -17.34
N THR A 109 -8.88 1.88 -16.60
CA THR A 109 -8.72 2.06 -15.15
C THR A 109 -7.53 2.97 -14.88
N ILE A 110 -7.75 4.02 -14.09
CA ILE A 110 -6.71 4.89 -13.53
C ILE A 110 -6.48 4.45 -12.08
N LEU A 111 -5.26 4.03 -11.76
CA LEU A 111 -4.88 3.63 -10.41
C LEU A 111 -4.42 4.88 -9.64
N VAL A 112 -5.16 5.28 -8.62
CA VAL A 112 -4.91 6.52 -7.89
C VAL A 112 -4.48 6.19 -6.47
N PRO A 113 -3.29 6.63 -6.00
CA PRO A 113 -2.89 6.43 -4.62
C PRO A 113 -3.89 7.05 -3.64
N GLN A 114 -4.45 6.22 -2.78
CA GLN A 114 -5.32 6.61 -1.69
C GLN A 114 -4.56 6.54 -0.37
N HIS A 115 -4.61 7.61 0.40
CA HIS A 115 -4.04 7.69 1.75
C HIS A 115 -5.05 8.14 2.80
N ASN A 116 -6.17 8.74 2.38
CA ASN A 116 -7.25 9.23 3.22
C ASN A 116 -8.61 8.89 2.55
N ALA A 117 -9.70 9.00 3.30
CA ALA A 117 -11.04 8.97 2.74
C ALA A 117 -11.22 10.07 1.67
N TRP A 118 -11.78 9.70 0.52
CA TRP A 118 -12.10 10.65 -0.55
C TRP A 118 -13.49 11.24 -0.32
N PHE A 119 -13.58 12.56 -0.34
CA PHE A 119 -14.85 13.28 -0.32
C PHE A 119 -15.25 13.81 -1.70
N GLY A 120 -14.33 13.79 -2.64
CA GLY A 120 -14.53 14.33 -3.98
C GLY A 120 -13.28 14.16 -4.81
N ALA A 121 -13.31 14.69 -6.02
CA ALA A 121 -12.15 14.84 -6.88
C ALA A 121 -12.30 16.04 -7.82
N SER A 122 -11.17 16.58 -8.28
CA SER A 122 -11.14 17.34 -9.52
C SER A 122 -10.86 16.40 -10.70
N ILE A 123 -11.53 16.67 -11.81
CA ILE A 123 -11.45 15.94 -13.08
C ILE A 123 -11.12 16.97 -14.14
N VAL A 124 -9.96 16.83 -14.77
CA VAL A 124 -9.52 17.70 -15.86
C VAL A 124 -9.26 16.84 -17.08
N THR A 125 -9.88 17.18 -18.20
CA THR A 125 -9.76 16.41 -19.45
C THR A 125 -9.20 17.26 -20.58
N ARG A 126 -8.33 16.65 -21.38
CA ARG A 126 -7.72 17.28 -22.55
C ARG A 126 -7.67 16.30 -23.70
N GLU A 127 -7.82 16.82 -24.91
CA GLU A 127 -7.58 16.11 -26.17
C GLU A 127 -6.49 16.88 -26.92
N ASP A 128 -5.40 16.21 -27.27
CA ASP A 128 -4.23 16.82 -27.94
C ASP A 128 -3.73 18.11 -27.26
N GLY A 129 -3.77 18.14 -25.92
CA GLY A 129 -3.39 19.29 -25.08
C GLY A 129 -4.46 20.37 -24.92
N ARG A 130 -5.51 20.37 -25.76
CA ARG A 130 -6.65 21.30 -25.65
C ARG A 130 -7.59 20.86 -24.53
N LEU A 131 -7.94 21.80 -23.65
CA LEU A 131 -8.88 21.59 -22.55
C LEU A 131 -10.31 21.37 -23.06
N LEU A 132 -10.94 20.27 -22.65
CA LEU A 132 -12.36 19.97 -22.91
C LEU A 132 -13.18 20.47 -21.72
N LYS A 133 -13.55 21.76 -21.74
CA LYS A 133 -14.09 22.47 -20.56
C LYS A 133 -15.36 21.82 -20.00
N GLU A 134 -16.23 21.33 -20.87
CA GLU A 134 -17.49 20.68 -20.52
C GLU A 134 -17.27 19.28 -19.91
N LEU A 135 -16.13 18.65 -20.18
CA LEU A 135 -15.72 17.38 -19.59
C LEU A 135 -14.78 17.57 -18.39
N CYS A 136 -14.74 18.77 -17.81
CA CYS A 136 -14.01 19.07 -16.59
C CYS A 136 -14.98 19.29 -15.42
N ALA A 137 -14.57 18.87 -14.22
CA ALA A 137 -15.25 19.17 -12.98
C ALA A 137 -14.20 19.48 -11.91
N TYR A 138 -14.13 20.72 -11.43
CA TYR A 138 -13.10 21.12 -10.47
C TYR A 138 -13.41 20.72 -9.03
N GLN A 139 -14.66 20.34 -8.76
CA GLN A 139 -15.11 19.84 -7.47
C GLN A 139 -16.28 18.88 -7.69
N THR A 140 -16.01 17.57 -7.63
CA THR A 140 -17.06 16.56 -7.47
C THR A 140 -17.28 16.25 -5.99
N ILE A 141 -18.46 15.76 -5.65
CA ILE A 141 -18.76 15.24 -4.31
C ILE A 141 -18.95 13.74 -4.43
N PHE A 142 -18.12 13.01 -3.69
CA PHE A 142 -18.23 11.59 -3.42
C PHE A 142 -18.64 11.47 -1.95
N TYR A 143 -19.91 11.18 -1.69
CA TYR A 143 -20.39 11.10 -0.31
C TYR A 143 -19.69 9.94 0.42
N ASN A 144 -19.07 10.24 1.56
CA ASN A 144 -18.59 9.24 2.51
C ASN A 144 -19.44 9.36 3.77
N ASN A 145 -20.07 8.26 4.19
CA ASN A 145 -20.92 8.22 5.38
C ASN A 145 -20.12 8.11 6.69
N THR A 146 -18.79 7.97 6.62
CA THR A 146 -17.93 7.80 7.79
C THR A 146 -16.87 8.89 7.86
N ASN A 147 -16.79 9.60 8.99
CA ASN A 147 -15.74 10.58 9.30
C ASN A 147 -14.50 9.92 9.93
N THR A 148 -14.45 8.59 9.96
CA THR A 148 -13.43 7.79 10.67
C THR A 148 -12.52 7.13 9.65
N ALA A 149 -11.30 7.66 9.52
CA ALA A 149 -10.22 7.01 8.77
C ALA A 149 -9.44 6.08 9.72
N THR A 150 -8.88 4.99 9.21
CA THR A 150 -8.04 4.09 10.02
C THR A 150 -7.15 3.23 9.11
N GLU A 151 -5.97 2.90 9.61
CA GLU A 151 -5.04 1.91 9.07
C GLU A 151 -4.90 0.70 10.00
N ALA A 152 -5.66 0.64 11.11
CA ALA A 152 -5.59 -0.44 12.10
C ALA A 152 -6.63 -1.55 11.88
N TYR A 153 -7.79 -1.21 11.32
CA TYR A 153 -8.81 -2.20 10.93
C TYR A 153 -8.58 -2.63 9.49
N PRO A 154 -8.58 -3.94 9.19
CA PRO A 154 -8.33 -4.42 7.83
C PRO A 154 -9.45 -3.93 6.90
N ALA A 155 -9.08 -3.48 5.70
CA ALA A 155 -10.04 -3.32 4.62
C ALA A 155 -10.24 -4.66 3.91
N ALA A 156 -11.49 -5.09 3.75
CA ALA A 156 -11.83 -6.44 3.28
C ALA A 156 -12.68 -6.41 2.01
N ILE A 157 -12.38 -7.27 1.05
CA ILE A 157 -13.25 -7.53 -0.10
C ILE A 157 -13.60 -9.02 -0.11
N VAL A 158 -14.90 -9.31 -0.08
CA VAL A 158 -15.43 -10.64 -0.34
C VAL A 158 -15.78 -10.73 -1.82
N PHE A 159 -15.20 -11.70 -2.52
CA PHE A 159 -15.58 -12.03 -3.89
C PHE A 159 -16.42 -13.30 -3.86
N HIS A 160 -17.62 -13.25 -4.44
CA HIS A 160 -18.57 -14.37 -4.41
C HIS A 160 -19.39 -14.46 -5.70
N ARG A 161 -19.64 -15.66 -6.23
CA ARG A 161 -20.41 -15.83 -7.49
C ARG A 161 -21.82 -15.25 -7.46
N ASN A 162 -22.49 -15.31 -6.31
CA ASN A 162 -23.86 -14.79 -6.13
C ASN A 162 -23.88 -13.36 -5.58
N ALA A 163 -22.73 -12.67 -5.51
CA ALA A 163 -22.70 -11.27 -5.09
C ALA A 163 -23.38 -10.36 -6.13
N PRO A 164 -24.32 -9.49 -5.72
CA PRO A 164 -24.91 -8.54 -6.64
C PRO A 164 -23.90 -7.47 -7.05
N THR A 165 -24.02 -6.97 -8.28
CA THR A 165 -23.29 -5.74 -8.66
C THR A 165 -23.73 -4.58 -7.77
N ARG A 166 -22.82 -3.64 -7.48
CA ARG A 166 -23.06 -2.42 -6.70
C ARG A 166 -24.37 -1.71 -7.08
N ASN A 167 -24.57 -1.46 -8.38
CA ASN A 167 -25.77 -0.79 -8.90
C ASN A 167 -27.08 -1.55 -8.66
N ASN A 168 -27.04 -2.88 -8.54
CA ASN A 168 -28.22 -3.72 -8.39
C ASN A 168 -28.40 -4.24 -6.95
N ARG A 169 -27.50 -3.88 -6.03
CA ARG A 169 -27.44 -4.42 -4.66
C ARG A 169 -28.75 -4.21 -3.90
N ILE A 170 -29.30 -3.00 -3.92
CA ILE A 170 -30.55 -2.67 -3.21
C ILE A 170 -31.73 -3.45 -3.79
N SER A 171 -31.86 -3.47 -5.13
CA SER A 171 -32.94 -4.20 -5.79
C SER A 171 -32.85 -5.70 -5.56
N TRP A 172 -31.64 -6.27 -5.59
CA TRP A 172 -31.40 -7.68 -5.33
C TRP A 172 -31.73 -8.04 -3.88
N ALA A 173 -31.25 -7.26 -2.90
CA ALA A 173 -31.50 -7.52 -1.49
C ALA A 173 -33.01 -7.50 -1.16
N LEU A 174 -33.75 -6.57 -1.77
CA LEU A 174 -35.21 -6.48 -1.64
C LEU A 174 -35.91 -7.68 -2.29
N ASP A 175 -35.50 -8.09 -3.49
CA ASP A 175 -36.06 -9.24 -4.19
C ASP A 175 -35.86 -10.54 -3.39
N GLN A 176 -34.64 -10.82 -2.93
CA GLN A 176 -34.36 -12.02 -2.13
C GLN A 176 -35.10 -12.01 -0.79
N SER A 177 -35.22 -10.85 -0.13
CA SER A 177 -35.99 -10.74 1.12
C SER A 177 -37.48 -11.02 0.89
N ASN A 178 -38.06 -10.49 -0.19
CA ASN A 178 -39.46 -10.74 -0.55
C ASN A 178 -39.71 -12.22 -0.91
N LYS A 179 -38.76 -12.87 -1.60
CA LYS A 179 -38.82 -14.31 -1.88
C LYS A 179 -38.81 -15.11 -0.57
N LEU A 180 -37.90 -14.78 0.35
CA LEU A 180 -37.81 -15.43 1.67
C LEU A 180 -39.12 -15.29 2.46
N ASP A 181 -39.66 -14.07 2.56
CA ASP A 181 -40.89 -13.78 3.30
C ASP A 181 -42.12 -14.46 2.69
N SER A 182 -42.11 -14.68 1.37
CA SER A 182 -43.19 -15.38 0.64
C SER A 182 -42.99 -16.89 0.53
N GLY A 183 -41.97 -17.46 1.17
CA GLY A 183 -41.66 -18.89 1.13
C GLY A 183 -41.21 -19.39 -0.25
N LYS A 184 -40.76 -18.50 -1.13
CA LYS A 184 -40.18 -18.85 -2.42
C LYS A 184 -38.70 -19.20 -2.25
N ALA A 185 -38.18 -19.99 -3.20
CA ALA A 185 -36.76 -20.29 -3.26
C ALA A 185 -35.93 -18.99 -3.42
N VAL A 186 -34.89 -18.86 -2.60
CA VAL A 186 -33.91 -17.79 -2.62
C VAL A 186 -32.58 -18.29 -3.18
N GLU A 187 -31.74 -17.39 -3.67
CA GLU A 187 -30.37 -17.73 -4.07
C GLU A 187 -29.55 -18.15 -2.85
N GLU A 188 -28.79 -19.23 -2.98
CA GLU A 188 -27.86 -19.67 -1.94
C GLU A 188 -26.79 -18.59 -1.70
N PHE A 189 -26.66 -18.16 -0.45
CA PHE A 189 -25.85 -17.00 -0.12
C PHE A 189 -25.36 -17.07 1.33
N PRO A 190 -24.05 -16.94 1.60
CA PRO A 190 -23.51 -17.01 2.95
C PRO A 190 -24.02 -15.88 3.84
N ASP A 191 -24.19 -16.19 5.13
CA ASP A 191 -24.63 -15.20 6.11
C ASP A 191 -23.48 -14.34 6.64
N PHE A 192 -23.14 -13.28 5.90
CA PHE A 192 -22.04 -12.37 6.24
C PHE A 192 -22.30 -11.43 7.43
N ARG A 193 -23.45 -11.53 8.13
CA ARG A 193 -23.83 -10.57 9.18
C ARG A 193 -22.76 -10.38 10.25
N ILE A 194 -22.18 -11.48 10.73
CA ILE A 194 -21.15 -11.41 11.78
C ILE A 194 -19.83 -10.92 11.21
N LEU A 195 -19.43 -11.37 10.02
CA LEU A 195 -18.22 -10.84 9.35
C LEU A 195 -18.31 -9.32 9.16
N PHE A 196 -19.46 -8.80 8.70
CA PHE A 196 -19.69 -7.36 8.54
C PHE A 196 -19.60 -6.60 9.87
N ASN A 197 -20.11 -7.18 10.97
CA ASN A 197 -19.91 -6.61 12.30
C ASN A 197 -18.43 -6.57 12.70
N GLU A 198 -17.68 -7.63 12.40
CA GLU A 198 -16.26 -7.70 12.73
C GLU A 198 -15.42 -6.71 11.91
N GLN A 199 -15.85 -6.34 10.70
CA GLN A 199 -15.20 -5.27 9.93
C GLN A 199 -15.61 -3.86 10.37
N SER A 200 -16.55 -3.73 11.31
CA SER A 200 -16.99 -2.41 11.77
C SER A 200 -15.90 -1.71 12.56
N VAL A 201 -15.63 -0.48 12.17
CA VAL A 201 -14.83 0.44 12.98
C VAL A 201 -15.74 0.96 14.10
N PRO A 202 -15.26 1.11 15.34
CA PRO A 202 -16.01 1.81 16.38
C PRO A 202 -16.36 3.23 15.90
N THR A 203 -17.58 3.42 15.42
CA THR A 203 -18.16 4.69 14.99
C THR A 203 -19.53 4.88 15.63
N ASP A 204 -20.09 6.08 15.54
CA ASP A 204 -21.42 6.39 16.06
C ASP A 204 -22.56 5.67 15.31
N ILE A 205 -22.25 4.95 14.22
CA ILE A 205 -23.23 4.23 13.41
C ILE A 205 -23.50 2.85 14.03
N GLN A 206 -24.68 2.67 14.61
CA GLN A 206 -25.13 1.37 15.10
C GLN A 206 -25.51 0.45 13.93
N LEU A 207 -24.60 -0.47 13.55
CA LEU A 207 -24.89 -1.48 12.51
C LEU A 207 -25.89 -2.54 12.96
N LYS A 208 -26.14 -2.67 14.27
CA LYS A 208 -27.01 -3.71 14.83
C LYS A 208 -28.42 -3.69 14.22
N SER A 209 -29.01 -2.52 14.00
CA SER A 209 -30.34 -2.41 13.39
C SER A 209 -30.38 -2.88 11.94
N GLU A 210 -29.31 -2.63 11.19
CA GLU A 210 -29.18 -3.04 9.80
C GLU A 210 -28.90 -4.56 9.69
N LEU A 211 -28.13 -5.11 10.64
CA LEU A 211 -27.79 -6.54 10.72
C LEU A 211 -28.93 -7.39 11.31
N ALA A 212 -29.95 -6.81 11.93
CA ALA A 212 -31.04 -7.56 12.57
C ALA A 212 -31.96 -8.29 11.58
N GLY A 213 -31.90 -7.93 10.29
CA GLY A 213 -32.70 -8.54 9.22
C GLY A 213 -32.17 -9.89 8.73
N SER A 214 -32.69 -10.34 7.58
CA SER A 214 -32.19 -11.52 6.87
C SER A 214 -30.74 -11.34 6.39
N PRO A 215 -30.03 -12.43 6.05
CA PRO A 215 -28.70 -12.36 5.42
C PRO A 215 -28.67 -11.45 4.18
N TYR A 216 -29.73 -11.50 3.36
CA TYR A 216 -29.87 -10.65 2.17
C TYR A 216 -30.01 -9.17 2.51
N ARG A 217 -30.82 -8.84 3.52
CA ARG A 217 -31.02 -7.45 3.95
C ARG A 217 -29.74 -6.86 4.54
N ALA A 218 -28.93 -7.66 5.21
CA ALA A 218 -27.65 -7.25 5.79
C ALA A 218 -26.62 -6.76 4.77
N ILE A 219 -26.78 -7.07 3.47
CA ILE A 219 -25.94 -6.48 2.41
C ILE A 219 -26.13 -4.95 2.36
N SER A 220 -27.28 -4.44 2.77
CA SER A 220 -27.53 -3.00 2.89
C SER A 220 -26.61 -2.33 3.92
N CYS A 221 -26.01 -3.08 4.86
CA CYS A 221 -25.01 -2.55 5.80
C CYS A 221 -23.72 -2.09 5.11
N LEU A 222 -23.38 -2.65 3.94
CA LEU A 222 -22.15 -2.29 3.22
C LEU A 222 -22.12 -0.79 2.87
N ASN A 223 -23.29 -0.18 2.79
CA ASN A 223 -23.47 1.24 2.61
C ASN A 223 -22.85 2.10 3.74
N ASN A 224 -22.69 1.52 4.91
CA ASN A 224 -22.10 2.14 6.09
C ASN A 224 -20.69 1.60 6.39
N LEU A 225 -20.20 0.63 5.61
CA LEU A 225 -18.88 0.01 5.78
C LEU A 225 -17.93 0.47 4.68
N SER A 226 -17.28 1.62 4.90
CA SER A 226 -16.35 2.22 3.94
C SER A 226 -15.16 1.33 3.55
N ARG A 227 -14.79 0.38 4.41
CA ARG A 227 -13.62 -0.50 4.27
C ARG A 227 -13.99 -1.95 3.93
N THR A 228 -15.27 -2.24 3.67
CA THR A 228 -15.74 -3.60 3.39
C THR A 228 -16.60 -3.60 2.15
N ASP A 229 -16.36 -4.54 1.25
CA ASP A 229 -17.22 -4.71 0.09
C ASP A 229 -17.46 -6.18 -0.24
N LEU A 230 -18.53 -6.42 -0.99
CA LEU A 230 -18.92 -7.71 -1.52
C LEU A 230 -19.15 -7.56 -3.02
N LEU A 231 -18.33 -8.26 -3.81
CA LEU A 231 -18.27 -8.08 -5.25
C LEU A 231 -18.43 -9.41 -6.01
N PRO A 232 -19.07 -9.39 -7.19
CA PRO A 232 -19.08 -10.54 -8.07
C PRO A 232 -17.68 -10.85 -8.62
N LEU A 233 -17.46 -12.10 -9.02
CA LEU A 233 -16.16 -12.60 -9.49
C LEU A 233 -15.65 -11.85 -10.74
N ASP A 234 -16.56 -11.36 -11.59
CA ASP A 234 -16.20 -10.58 -12.78
C ASP A 234 -15.59 -9.21 -12.44
N GLN A 235 -15.75 -8.73 -11.21
CA GLN A 235 -15.16 -7.49 -10.71
C GLN A 235 -13.79 -7.66 -10.05
N VAL A 236 -13.23 -8.88 -9.99
CA VAL A 236 -11.82 -9.05 -9.63
C VAL A 236 -10.96 -8.25 -10.64
N PRO A 237 -10.10 -7.32 -10.18
CA PRO A 237 -9.25 -6.55 -11.08
C PRO A 237 -8.16 -7.42 -11.72
N GLY A 238 -7.82 -7.15 -12.98
CA GLY A 238 -6.68 -7.79 -13.66
C GLY A 238 -5.30 -7.17 -13.36
N ASN A 239 -5.19 -6.30 -12.35
CA ASN A 239 -3.92 -5.72 -11.91
C ASN A 239 -3.91 -5.69 -10.37
N TRP A 240 -2.88 -6.28 -9.77
CA TRP A 240 -2.75 -6.44 -8.33
C TRP A 240 -2.74 -5.10 -7.58
N LEU A 241 -2.29 -4.01 -8.20
CA LEU A 241 -2.32 -2.68 -7.59
C LEU A 241 -3.74 -2.23 -7.26
N ALA A 242 -4.74 -2.59 -8.07
CA ALA A 242 -6.14 -2.27 -7.77
C ALA A 242 -6.66 -2.96 -6.49
N LEU A 243 -5.99 -4.06 -6.08
CA LEU A 243 -6.28 -4.78 -4.85
C LEU A 243 -5.47 -4.25 -3.65
N SER A 244 -4.47 -3.38 -3.86
CA SER A 244 -3.56 -2.92 -2.81
C SER A 244 -4.22 -2.07 -1.70
N ASN A 245 -5.43 -1.54 -1.93
CA ASN A 245 -6.26 -0.93 -0.88
C ASN A 245 -6.82 -1.95 0.12
N ALA A 246 -6.93 -3.22 -0.27
CA ALA A 246 -7.41 -4.28 0.60
C ALA A 246 -6.27 -4.79 1.50
N ASP A 247 -6.62 -5.08 2.75
CA ASP A 247 -5.78 -5.83 3.69
C ASP A 247 -6.14 -7.32 3.70
N LEU A 248 -7.39 -7.67 3.35
CA LEU A 248 -7.94 -9.02 3.34
C LEU A 248 -8.79 -9.26 2.08
N LEU A 249 -8.52 -10.35 1.36
CA LEU A 249 -9.44 -10.88 0.34
C LEU A 249 -10.07 -12.16 0.85
N VAL A 250 -11.36 -12.35 0.59
CA VAL A 250 -12.12 -13.53 1.00
C VAL A 250 -12.76 -14.18 -0.22
N PHE A 251 -12.52 -15.47 -0.40
CA PHE A 251 -13.08 -16.30 -1.46
C PHE A 251 -13.60 -17.62 -0.89
N GLU A 252 -14.66 -18.16 -1.47
CA GLU A 252 -14.89 -19.60 -1.39
C GLU A 252 -13.84 -20.32 -2.26
N LEU A 253 -13.41 -21.53 -1.90
CA LEU A 253 -12.44 -22.27 -2.72
C LEU A 253 -12.93 -22.44 -4.17
N GLU A 254 -14.19 -22.81 -4.36
CA GLU A 254 -14.76 -23.00 -5.70
C GLU A 254 -14.86 -21.69 -6.49
N ASP A 255 -15.11 -20.55 -5.83
CA ASP A 255 -15.07 -19.24 -6.46
C ASP A 255 -13.66 -18.90 -6.97
N LEU A 256 -12.63 -19.19 -6.16
CA LEU A 256 -11.24 -18.95 -6.54
C LEU A 256 -10.81 -19.83 -7.72
N VAL A 257 -11.20 -21.11 -7.71
CA VAL A 257 -11.02 -22.04 -8.85
C VAL A 257 -11.73 -21.51 -10.09
N SER A 258 -12.97 -21.02 -9.94
CA SER A 258 -13.74 -20.45 -11.04
C SER A 258 -13.08 -19.21 -11.64
N VAL A 259 -12.48 -18.34 -10.83
CA VAL A 259 -11.71 -17.18 -11.32
C VAL A 259 -10.49 -17.65 -12.11
N GLN A 260 -9.74 -18.65 -11.62
CA GLN A 260 -8.59 -19.21 -12.33
C GLN A 260 -8.99 -19.82 -13.67
N ALA A 261 -10.13 -20.52 -13.73
CA ALA A 261 -10.60 -21.18 -14.95
C ALA A 261 -11.18 -20.20 -15.99
N THR A 262 -11.88 -19.15 -15.54
CA THR A 262 -12.62 -18.23 -16.42
C THR A 262 -11.89 -16.93 -16.74
N SER A 263 -10.95 -16.51 -15.89
CA SER A 263 -10.17 -15.28 -16.04
C SER A 263 -8.79 -15.41 -15.39
N PRO A 264 -7.87 -16.22 -15.98
CA PRO A 264 -6.54 -16.47 -15.42
C PRO A 264 -5.75 -15.21 -15.09
N GLU A 265 -5.92 -14.12 -15.85
CA GLU A 265 -5.29 -12.82 -15.62
C GLU A 265 -5.76 -12.15 -14.33
N LYS A 266 -7.02 -12.36 -13.93
CA LYS A 266 -7.57 -11.87 -12.66
C LYS A 266 -7.09 -12.71 -11.49
N PHE A 267 -7.01 -14.03 -11.69
CA PHE A 267 -6.39 -14.92 -10.70
C PHE A 267 -4.92 -14.55 -10.47
N ASP A 268 -4.16 -14.27 -11.53
CA ASP A 268 -2.76 -13.84 -11.42
C ASP A 268 -2.63 -12.54 -10.62
N ALA A 269 -3.56 -11.59 -10.79
CA ALA A 269 -3.59 -10.37 -9.96
C ALA A 269 -3.83 -10.68 -8.46
N VAL A 270 -4.68 -11.66 -8.13
CA VAL A 270 -4.88 -12.13 -6.74
C VAL A 270 -3.60 -12.79 -6.22
N LYS A 271 -2.97 -13.66 -7.03
CA LYS A 271 -1.72 -14.35 -6.70
C LYS A 271 -0.59 -13.35 -6.43
N GLN A 272 -0.37 -12.40 -7.34
CA GLN A 272 0.61 -11.33 -7.22
C GLN A 272 0.34 -10.45 -5.98
N TRP A 273 -0.92 -10.11 -5.72
CA TRP A 273 -1.31 -9.34 -4.53
C TRP A 273 -0.98 -10.11 -3.24
N THR A 274 -1.25 -11.42 -3.19
CA THR A 274 -0.87 -12.27 -2.06
C THR A 274 0.65 -12.30 -1.90
N ILE A 275 1.42 -12.63 -2.95
CA ILE A 275 2.88 -12.68 -2.91
C ILE A 275 3.48 -11.32 -2.46
N ALA A 276 2.88 -10.21 -2.89
CA ALA A 276 3.32 -8.86 -2.55
C ALA A 276 3.03 -8.45 -1.09
N GLY A 277 2.27 -9.22 -0.31
CA GLY A 277 1.96 -8.87 1.10
C GLY A 277 0.51 -9.03 1.54
N GLY A 278 -0.39 -9.40 0.61
CA GLY A 278 -1.81 -9.58 0.87
C GLY A 278 -2.13 -10.75 1.81
N ASN A 279 -3.27 -10.66 2.51
CA ASN A 279 -3.81 -11.75 3.31
C ASN A 279 -5.03 -12.36 2.60
N LEU A 280 -4.96 -13.63 2.23
CA LEU A 280 -6.01 -14.33 1.50
C LEU A 280 -6.71 -15.33 2.43
N LEU A 281 -8.02 -15.16 2.61
CA LEU A 281 -8.88 -16.11 3.30
C LEU A 281 -9.65 -16.93 2.27
N ILE A 282 -9.51 -18.25 2.35
CA ILE A 282 -10.24 -19.21 1.53
C ILE A 282 -11.09 -20.05 2.48
N TYR A 283 -12.37 -20.22 2.20
CA TYR A 283 -13.27 -21.04 3.02
C TYR A 283 -13.95 -22.14 2.21
N ASN A 284 -14.61 -23.06 2.92
CA ASN A 284 -15.24 -24.26 2.35
C ASN A 284 -14.23 -25.11 1.55
N GLY A 285 -13.03 -25.30 2.12
CA GLY A 285 -11.94 -26.01 1.45
C GLY A 285 -12.12 -27.52 1.37
N GLY A 286 -12.88 -28.13 2.28
CA GLY A 286 -12.94 -29.59 2.41
C GLY A 286 -11.56 -30.22 2.71
N GLU A 287 -11.49 -31.55 2.65
CA GLU A 287 -10.25 -32.30 2.92
C GLU A 287 -9.18 -32.10 1.83
N GLU A 288 -9.59 -31.75 0.60
CA GLU A 288 -8.71 -31.57 -0.56
C GLU A 288 -8.31 -30.10 -0.80
N GLY A 289 -8.71 -29.19 0.10
CA GLY A 289 -8.52 -27.75 -0.11
C GLY A 289 -7.05 -27.35 -0.19
N GLU A 290 -6.18 -27.93 0.64
CA GLU A 290 -4.73 -27.65 0.60
C GLU A 290 -4.10 -28.08 -0.73
N THR A 291 -4.46 -29.28 -1.21
CA THR A 291 -4.00 -29.80 -2.52
C THR A 291 -4.44 -28.87 -3.64
N THR A 292 -5.72 -28.47 -3.65
CA THR A 292 -6.27 -27.56 -4.66
C THR A 292 -5.57 -26.20 -4.64
N VAL A 293 -5.33 -25.63 -3.46
CA VAL A 293 -4.62 -24.35 -3.33
C VAL A 293 -3.15 -24.49 -3.74
N ASN A 294 -2.50 -25.62 -3.42
CA ASN A 294 -1.14 -25.90 -3.87
C ASN A 294 -1.07 -25.92 -5.40
N GLU A 295 -2.01 -26.57 -6.08
CA GLU A 295 -2.09 -26.60 -7.55
C GLU A 295 -2.34 -25.21 -8.14
N LEU A 296 -3.30 -24.45 -7.59
CA LEU A 296 -3.63 -23.10 -8.05
C LEU A 296 -2.42 -22.15 -7.96
N PHE A 297 -1.65 -22.24 -6.88
CA PHE A 297 -0.49 -21.38 -6.66
C PHE A 297 0.82 -21.96 -7.22
N GLY A 298 0.81 -23.22 -7.69
CA GLY A 298 2.00 -23.91 -8.16
C GLY A 298 2.98 -24.29 -7.04
N PHE A 299 2.49 -24.42 -5.80
CA PHE A 299 3.32 -24.81 -4.67
C PHE A 299 3.80 -26.25 -4.81
N GLN A 300 5.10 -26.43 -4.66
CA GLN A 300 5.69 -27.76 -4.58
C GLN A 300 5.66 -28.30 -3.15
N PRO A 301 5.73 -29.63 -2.98
CA PRO A 301 5.94 -30.24 -1.66
C PRO A 301 7.24 -29.71 -1.07
N VAL A 302 7.14 -29.03 0.08
CA VAL A 302 8.28 -28.51 0.83
C VAL A 302 8.43 -29.28 2.15
N PRO A 303 9.60 -29.25 2.79
CA PRO A 303 9.77 -29.81 4.13
C PRO A 303 8.72 -29.22 5.11
N GLU A 304 8.22 -30.05 6.02
CA GLU A 304 7.08 -29.77 6.93
C GLU A 304 7.15 -28.40 7.65
N ALA A 305 8.35 -27.91 7.97
CA ALA A 305 8.55 -26.61 8.61
C ALA A 305 8.19 -25.37 7.74
N GLN A 306 8.05 -25.54 6.42
CA GLN A 306 7.67 -24.52 5.45
C GLN A 306 6.31 -24.81 4.78
N ASP A 307 5.67 -25.90 5.17
CA ASP A 307 4.39 -26.32 4.63
C ASP A 307 3.22 -25.69 5.41
N TRP A 308 2.01 -26.16 5.14
CA TRP A 308 0.80 -25.73 5.85
C TRP A 308 0.90 -25.92 7.37
N GLN A 309 0.54 -24.87 8.11
CA GLN A 309 0.42 -24.89 9.57
C GLN A 309 -1.03 -25.10 9.95
N HIS A 310 -1.33 -26.27 10.53
CA HIS A 310 -2.67 -26.63 10.98
C HIS A 310 -2.97 -26.14 12.39
N SER A 311 -4.19 -25.66 12.60
CA SER A 311 -4.70 -25.30 13.91
C SER A 311 -6.23 -25.45 13.94
N LYS A 312 -6.79 -25.42 15.14
CA LYS A 312 -8.23 -25.23 15.32
C LYS A 312 -8.48 -23.85 15.91
N THR A 313 -9.60 -23.23 15.59
CA THR A 313 -9.91 -21.87 16.07
C THR A 313 -9.75 -21.73 17.58
N ASP A 314 -10.19 -22.69 18.38
CA ASP A 314 -10.07 -22.68 19.84
C ASP A 314 -8.60 -22.65 20.36
N ASN A 315 -7.66 -23.17 19.59
CA ASN A 315 -6.22 -23.19 19.91
C ASN A 315 -5.49 -21.91 19.49
N VAL A 316 -6.07 -21.05 18.65
CA VAL A 316 -5.39 -19.83 18.16
C VAL A 316 -5.47 -18.72 19.21
N PRO A 317 -4.37 -18.31 19.87
CA PRO A 317 -4.43 -17.37 20.98
C PRO A 317 -4.97 -16.00 20.56
N LEU A 318 -5.99 -15.48 21.26
CA LEU A 318 -6.58 -14.17 20.96
C LEU A 318 -5.56 -13.03 21.02
N ALA A 319 -4.49 -13.17 21.80
CA ALA A 319 -3.38 -12.20 21.83
C ALA A 319 -2.70 -12.00 20.46
N ALA A 320 -2.76 -12.99 19.57
CA ALA A 320 -2.23 -12.88 18.21
C ALA A 320 -3.05 -11.90 17.34
N LEU A 321 -4.27 -11.53 17.73
CA LEU A 321 -5.05 -10.46 17.10
C LEU A 321 -4.44 -9.06 17.31
N GLY A 322 -3.52 -8.92 18.27
CA GLY A 322 -2.69 -7.72 18.45
C GLY A 322 -3.51 -6.45 18.71
N LEU A 323 -3.18 -5.38 17.97
CA LEU A 323 -3.78 -4.05 18.16
C LEU A 323 -5.30 -4.05 18.06
N ILE A 324 -5.89 -4.84 17.16
CA ILE A 324 -7.34 -4.91 16.97
C ILE A 324 -8.04 -5.38 18.26
N ASN A 325 -7.43 -6.30 19.00
CA ASN A 325 -7.93 -6.75 20.30
C ASN A 325 -7.95 -5.61 21.33
N ASP A 326 -6.94 -4.74 21.32
CA ASP A 326 -6.89 -3.59 22.24
C ASP A 326 -7.88 -2.49 21.84
N LEU A 327 -8.08 -2.26 20.54
CA LEU A 327 -9.03 -1.26 20.02
C LEU A 327 -10.50 -1.66 20.24
N ARG A 328 -10.82 -2.95 20.15
CA ARG A 328 -12.18 -3.46 20.41
C ARG A 328 -12.47 -3.61 21.90
N ASN A 329 -11.45 -3.59 22.76
CA ASN A 329 -11.63 -3.71 24.20
C ASN A 329 -11.99 -2.36 24.84
N PRO A 330 -13.22 -2.20 25.39
CA PRO A 330 -13.67 -0.93 25.96
C PRO A 330 -12.89 -0.51 27.21
N ASN A 331 -12.20 -1.44 27.89
CA ASN A 331 -11.39 -1.15 29.07
C ASN A 331 -9.95 -0.73 28.72
N ARG A 332 -9.55 -0.80 27.44
CA ARG A 332 -8.18 -0.49 26.98
C ARG A 332 -8.12 0.64 25.96
N GLY A 333 -9.18 0.86 25.19
CA GLY A 333 -9.22 1.90 24.15
C GLY A 333 -9.61 3.28 24.68
N GLN A 334 -8.65 4.22 24.73
CA GLN A 334 -8.95 5.65 24.98
C GLN A 334 -9.96 6.21 23.97
N TYR A 335 -9.93 5.75 22.71
CA TYR A 335 -10.87 6.15 21.68
C TYR A 335 -12.32 5.73 21.99
N VAL A 336 -12.52 4.48 22.43
CA VAL A 336 -13.83 3.95 22.85
C VAL A 336 -14.36 4.72 24.05
N SER A 337 -13.50 5.00 25.03
CA SER A 337 -13.84 5.80 26.21
C SER A 337 -14.24 7.25 25.86
N ASN A 338 -13.55 7.87 24.90
CA ASN A 338 -13.79 9.27 24.53
C ASN A 338 -15.04 9.46 23.66
N ASN A 339 -15.37 8.46 22.83
CA ASN A 339 -16.49 8.55 21.88
C ASN A 339 -17.75 7.78 22.34
N GLY A 340 -17.69 7.01 23.44
CA GLY A 340 -18.85 6.25 23.94
C GLY A 340 -19.26 5.08 23.03
N VAL A 341 -18.39 4.67 22.10
CA VAL A 341 -18.67 3.63 21.11
C VAL A 341 -18.06 2.29 21.56
N ALA A 342 -18.87 1.39 22.09
CA ALA A 342 -18.42 0.04 22.46
C ALA A 342 -18.61 -0.94 21.29
N TYR A 343 -17.55 -1.69 20.97
CA TYR A 343 -17.66 -2.87 20.12
C TYR A 343 -18.61 -3.89 20.77
N THR A 344 -19.54 -4.43 19.99
CA THR A 344 -20.54 -5.39 20.47
C THR A 344 -20.28 -6.76 19.88
N ASN A 345 -20.13 -7.78 20.74
CA ASN A 345 -20.02 -9.17 20.30
C ASN A 345 -21.40 -9.66 19.88
N LEU A 346 -21.50 -10.20 18.67
CA LEU A 346 -22.77 -10.65 18.10
C LEU A 346 -22.70 -12.14 17.73
N VAL A 347 -23.86 -12.78 17.76
CA VAL A 347 -24.08 -14.14 17.28
C VAL A 347 -25.47 -14.24 16.64
N ILE A 348 -25.66 -15.23 15.76
CA ILE A 348 -26.98 -15.60 15.26
C ILE A 348 -27.49 -16.81 16.04
N GLN A 349 -28.60 -16.66 16.75
CA GLN A 349 -29.30 -17.72 17.47
C GLN A 349 -30.74 -17.80 16.96
N ASP A 350 -31.17 -18.99 16.53
CA ASP A 350 -32.51 -19.22 15.97
C ASP A 350 -32.88 -18.22 14.84
N GLY A 351 -31.90 -17.91 13.99
CA GLY A 351 -32.03 -16.95 12.88
C GLY A 351 -32.02 -15.47 13.29
N LYS A 352 -31.94 -15.16 14.59
CA LYS A 352 -31.96 -13.80 15.14
C LYS A 352 -30.60 -13.36 15.65
N LEU A 353 -30.29 -12.09 15.45
CA LEU A 353 -29.07 -11.45 15.97
C LEU A 353 -29.20 -11.20 17.47
N THR A 354 -28.30 -11.78 18.27
CA THR A 354 -28.23 -11.60 19.73
C THR A 354 -26.87 -11.08 20.16
N GLU A 355 -26.85 -10.30 21.25
CA GLU A 355 -25.60 -9.83 21.87
C GLU A 355 -25.06 -10.89 22.82
N VAL A 356 -23.75 -11.09 22.80
CA VAL A 356 -23.08 -12.06 23.66
C VAL A 356 -22.21 -11.35 24.69
N GLY A 357 -22.37 -11.74 25.96
CA GLY A 357 -21.41 -11.62 27.06
C GLY A 357 -20.49 -10.40 27.09
N LYS A 358 -20.68 -9.51 28.07
CA LYS A 358 -19.62 -8.58 28.50
C LYS A 358 -18.67 -9.31 29.46
N PRO A 359 -17.34 -9.16 29.35
CA PRO A 359 -16.57 -8.25 28.49
C PRO A 359 -16.14 -8.83 27.12
N PHE A 360 -15.58 -7.98 26.24
CA PHE A 360 -14.95 -8.36 24.97
C PHE A 360 -13.99 -9.55 25.14
N GLY A 361 -14.05 -10.53 24.24
CA GLY A 361 -13.25 -11.75 24.30
C GLY A 361 -13.75 -12.84 25.25
N ALA A 362 -14.86 -12.62 25.97
CA ALA A 362 -15.53 -13.69 26.72
C ALA A 362 -15.99 -14.79 25.77
N LEU A 363 -15.75 -16.05 26.17
CA LEU A 363 -16.31 -17.20 25.48
C LEU A 363 -17.85 -17.09 25.51
N PRO A 364 -18.52 -17.24 24.35
CA PRO A 364 -19.98 -17.36 24.33
C PRO A 364 -20.43 -18.52 25.22
N ALA A 365 -21.64 -18.43 25.78
CA ALA A 365 -22.21 -19.48 26.64
C ALA A 365 -22.37 -20.83 25.90
N ALA A 366 -22.49 -20.79 24.58
CA ALA A 366 -22.44 -21.94 23.68
C ALA A 366 -21.60 -21.55 22.45
N PRO A 367 -20.28 -21.78 22.46
CA PRO A 367 -19.44 -21.51 21.28
C PRO A 367 -19.83 -22.43 20.13
N GLY A 368 -19.76 -21.91 18.90
CA GLY A 368 -19.87 -22.74 17.70
C GLY A 368 -18.78 -23.81 17.65
N THR A 369 -18.99 -24.84 16.82
CA THR A 369 -17.99 -25.89 16.57
C THR A 369 -16.66 -25.25 16.14
N PRO A 370 -15.51 -25.61 16.74
CA PRO A 370 -14.22 -25.09 16.30
C PRO A 370 -13.97 -25.40 14.83
N LEU A 371 -13.51 -24.41 14.07
CA LEU A 371 -13.18 -24.55 12.65
C LEU A 371 -11.77 -25.11 12.50
N THR A 372 -11.56 -25.90 11.45
CA THR A 372 -10.26 -26.45 11.07
C THR A 372 -9.57 -25.47 10.14
N LEU A 373 -8.39 -25.00 10.56
CA LEU A 373 -7.63 -23.96 9.88
C LEU A 373 -6.30 -24.53 9.40
N ALA A 374 -5.93 -24.22 8.16
CA ALA A 374 -4.58 -24.39 7.64
C ALA A 374 -4.05 -23.03 7.20
N SER A 375 -2.79 -22.70 7.50
CA SER A 375 -2.21 -21.43 7.07
C SER A 375 -0.81 -21.57 6.50
N ARG A 376 -0.50 -20.79 5.46
CA ARG A 376 0.78 -20.84 4.74
C ARG A 376 1.27 -19.44 4.40
N GLU A 377 2.54 -19.16 4.66
CA GLU A 377 3.19 -17.92 4.20
C GLU A 377 3.54 -18.03 2.71
N VAL A 378 3.28 -16.97 1.94
CA VAL A 378 3.47 -16.95 0.48
C VAL A 378 4.06 -15.63 0.08
N GLY A 379 5.34 -15.61 -0.33
CA GLY A 379 6.08 -14.36 -0.51
C GLY A 379 6.09 -13.53 0.78
N PHE A 380 5.58 -12.29 0.72
CA PHE A 380 5.30 -11.44 1.88
C PHE A 380 3.86 -11.57 2.40
N GLY A 381 2.99 -12.34 1.76
CA GLY A 381 1.60 -12.55 2.16
C GLY A 381 1.38 -13.80 3.01
N LYS A 382 0.10 -14.08 3.26
CA LYS A 382 -0.35 -15.26 4.00
C LYS A 382 -1.70 -15.74 3.48
N ILE A 383 -1.83 -17.05 3.32
CA ILE A 383 -3.09 -17.73 3.02
C ILE A 383 -3.58 -18.40 4.31
N VAL A 384 -4.88 -18.25 4.61
CA VAL A 384 -5.59 -19.04 5.61
C VAL A 384 -6.72 -19.76 4.90
N LEU A 385 -6.73 -21.08 5.00
CA LEU A 385 -7.76 -21.97 4.50
C LEU A 385 -8.61 -22.46 5.67
N ILE A 386 -9.93 -22.35 5.54
CA ILE A 386 -10.91 -22.94 6.44
C ILE A 386 -11.53 -24.14 5.73
N GLN A 387 -11.50 -25.30 6.39
CA GLN A 387 -12.06 -26.53 5.82
C GLN A 387 -13.58 -26.45 5.67
N GLU A 388 -14.26 -25.88 6.67
CA GLU A 388 -15.70 -25.76 6.75
C GLU A 388 -16.23 -24.41 6.23
N ASP A 389 -17.56 -24.27 6.17
CA ASP A 389 -18.24 -22.96 6.02
C ASP A 389 -18.22 -22.21 7.37
N PRO A 390 -17.54 -21.04 7.47
CA PRO A 390 -17.45 -20.27 8.71
C PRO A 390 -18.68 -19.38 8.97
N PHE A 391 -19.68 -19.33 8.07
CA PHE A 391 -20.79 -18.40 8.16
C PHE A 391 -22.04 -19.00 8.85
N PRO A 392 -22.80 -18.21 9.64
CA PRO A 392 -22.46 -16.86 10.09
C PRO A 392 -21.35 -16.82 11.15
N GLY A 393 -21.11 -17.93 11.84
CA GLY A 393 -20.16 -18.00 12.95
C GLY A 393 -20.54 -17.09 14.12
N ASP A 394 -19.58 -16.86 15.02
CA ASP A 394 -19.69 -15.91 16.12
C ASP A 394 -18.45 -15.00 16.23
N SER A 395 -18.57 -13.88 16.96
CA SER A 395 -17.46 -12.93 17.15
C SER A 395 -16.18 -13.56 17.71
N TYR A 396 -16.31 -14.61 18.51
CA TYR A 396 -15.18 -15.31 19.12
C TYR A 396 -14.41 -16.14 18.07
N GLN A 397 -15.13 -16.89 17.22
CA GLN A 397 -14.54 -17.63 16.10
C GLN A 397 -13.86 -16.69 15.11
N TRP A 398 -14.54 -15.62 14.66
CA TRP A 398 -13.97 -14.66 13.70
C TRP A 398 -12.74 -13.92 14.22
N SER A 399 -12.73 -13.53 15.49
CA SER A 399 -11.55 -12.92 16.12
C SER A 399 -10.33 -13.84 16.06
N ARG A 400 -10.53 -15.17 16.13
CA ARG A 400 -9.45 -16.16 16.06
C ARG A 400 -9.06 -16.53 14.63
N VAL A 401 -10.00 -16.51 13.69
CA VAL A 401 -9.68 -16.53 12.25
C VAL A 401 -8.76 -15.36 11.91
N PHE A 402 -9.07 -14.14 12.35
CA PHE A 402 -8.19 -12.98 12.17
C PHE A 402 -6.87 -13.08 12.93
N ALA A 403 -6.89 -13.63 14.15
CA ALA A 403 -5.67 -13.88 14.90
C ALA A 403 -4.72 -14.86 14.18
N THR A 404 -5.24 -15.76 13.34
CA THR A 404 -4.44 -16.70 12.53
C THR A 404 -3.59 -15.98 11.49
N PHE A 405 -4.07 -14.86 10.94
CA PHE A 405 -3.24 -13.98 10.10
C PHE A 405 -2.18 -13.25 10.92
N GLY A 406 -2.50 -12.90 12.17
CA GLY A 406 -1.69 -12.05 13.04
C GLY A 406 -2.07 -10.57 12.88
N GLY A 407 -2.39 -9.91 13.99
CA GLY A 407 -2.91 -8.54 13.99
C GLY A 407 -2.01 -7.52 13.30
N GLN A 408 -0.69 -7.70 13.37
CA GLN A 408 0.28 -6.84 12.70
C GLN A 408 0.23 -6.94 11.17
N ARG A 409 -0.26 -8.06 10.62
CA ARG A 409 -0.49 -8.22 9.17
C ARG A 409 -1.80 -7.60 8.71
N LEU A 410 -2.79 -7.54 9.59
CA LEU A 410 -4.11 -6.97 9.31
C LEU A 410 -4.12 -5.44 9.43
N ALA A 411 -3.34 -4.89 10.37
CA ALA A 411 -3.15 -3.45 10.48
C ALA A 411 -2.14 -2.96 9.43
N TRP A 412 -2.63 -2.24 8.42
CA TRP A 412 -1.85 -1.73 7.29
C TRP A 412 -0.56 -1.02 7.73
N PHE A 413 -0.65 -0.14 8.74
CA PHE A 413 0.51 0.65 9.18
C PHE A 413 1.58 -0.18 9.90
N GLN A 414 1.19 -1.27 10.58
CA GLN A 414 2.13 -2.19 11.20
C GLN A 414 2.77 -3.08 10.14
N ARG A 415 1.97 -3.56 9.19
CA ARG A 415 2.42 -4.37 8.06
C ARG A 415 3.51 -3.66 7.25
N HIS A 416 3.30 -2.39 6.93
CA HIS A 416 4.25 -1.58 6.14
C HIS A 416 5.27 -0.80 6.99
N GLY A 417 5.07 -0.73 8.32
CA GLY A 417 5.93 0.02 9.24
C GLY A 417 5.94 1.53 9.01
N MET A 418 4.84 2.06 8.48
CA MET A 418 4.63 3.49 8.24
C MET A 418 3.14 3.78 8.20
N SER A 419 2.77 5.05 8.39
CA SER A 419 1.40 5.52 8.27
C SER A 419 1.30 6.57 7.17
N ARG A 420 0.17 6.61 6.48
CA ARG A 420 -0.19 7.70 5.56
C ARG A 420 -1.17 8.69 6.18
N MET A 421 -1.58 8.46 7.42
CA MET A 421 -2.53 9.28 8.18
C MET A 421 -1.91 9.88 9.45
N ARG A 422 -0.73 9.41 9.87
CA ARG A 422 -0.04 9.81 11.11
C ARG A 422 1.43 10.06 10.86
N ASP A 423 2.05 10.81 11.76
CA ASP A 423 3.45 11.19 11.66
C ASP A 423 4.39 9.99 11.70
N ASN A 424 5.35 9.97 10.77
CA ASN A 424 6.38 8.93 10.70
C ASN A 424 7.70 9.47 11.27
N LEU A 425 7.85 9.42 12.60
CA LEU A 425 9.11 9.83 13.25
C LEU A 425 10.31 8.97 12.80
N GLY A 426 10.05 7.76 12.31
CA GLY A 426 11.04 6.89 11.68
C GLY A 426 11.61 7.40 10.36
N PHE A 427 11.12 8.53 9.82
CA PHE A 427 11.69 9.20 8.64
C PHE A 427 13.19 9.48 8.81
N TRP A 428 13.57 9.98 10.00
CA TRP A 428 14.93 10.39 10.31
C TRP A 428 15.91 9.21 10.42
N ASP A 429 15.43 7.98 10.64
CA ASP A 429 16.29 6.79 10.78
C ASP A 429 16.94 6.32 9.48
N TYR A 430 16.50 6.89 8.37
CA TYR A 430 16.84 6.41 7.03
C TYR A 430 17.24 7.54 6.08
N LEU A 431 18.04 8.48 6.57
CA LEU A 431 18.65 9.50 5.72
C LEU A 431 19.90 8.99 5.00
N ILE A 432 20.25 9.65 3.90
CA ILE A 432 21.46 9.40 3.13
C ILE A 432 22.65 9.96 3.92
N PRO A 433 23.65 9.14 4.29
CA PRO A 433 24.78 9.60 5.09
C PRO A 433 25.59 10.69 4.38
N GLY A 434 25.87 11.77 5.10
CA GLY A 434 26.72 12.88 4.61
C GLY A 434 26.05 13.82 3.61
N VAL A 435 24.74 13.66 3.35
CA VAL A 435 23.99 14.47 2.40
C VAL A 435 22.92 15.27 3.13
N GLY A 436 22.74 16.54 2.77
CA GLY A 436 21.75 17.42 3.40
C GLY A 436 22.11 17.86 4.82
N VAL A 437 23.34 17.60 5.28
CA VAL A 437 23.85 18.09 6.56
C VAL A 437 24.46 19.47 6.34
N ALA A 438 24.04 20.46 7.12
CA ALA A 438 24.68 21.78 7.08
C ALA A 438 26.13 21.65 7.62
N PRO A 439 27.17 22.02 6.86
CA PRO A 439 28.55 21.99 7.33
C PRO A 439 28.82 23.17 8.28
N VAL A 440 28.22 23.12 9.47
CA VAL A 440 28.20 24.23 10.45
C VAL A 440 29.60 24.76 10.72
N THR A 441 30.59 23.88 10.90
CA THR A 441 31.99 24.26 11.17
C THR A 441 32.63 25.00 10.00
N THR A 442 32.33 24.61 8.77
CA THR A 442 32.87 25.29 7.57
C THR A 442 32.20 26.64 7.38
N PHE A 443 30.88 26.72 7.60
CA PHE A 443 30.15 27.98 7.58
C PHE A 443 30.63 28.94 8.65
N GLU A 444 30.81 28.48 9.88
CA GLU A 444 31.33 29.27 11.00
C GLU A 444 32.71 29.84 10.68
N PHE A 445 33.62 29.00 10.15
CA PHE A 445 34.94 29.44 9.72
C PHE A 445 34.88 30.49 8.59
N LEU A 446 34.08 30.26 7.54
CA LEU A 446 33.96 31.18 6.40
C LEU A 446 33.30 32.51 6.79
N ILE A 447 32.27 32.50 7.62
CA ILE A 447 31.62 33.72 8.12
C ILE A 447 32.60 34.49 9.03
N THR A 448 33.33 33.81 9.90
CA THR A 448 34.35 34.44 10.75
C THR A 448 35.43 35.09 9.91
N LEU A 449 35.94 34.38 8.89
CA LEU A 449 36.91 34.89 7.94
C LEU A 449 36.37 36.13 7.20
N PHE A 450 35.12 36.08 6.74
CA PHE A 450 34.45 37.20 6.07
C PHE A 450 34.35 38.44 6.96
N VAL A 451 33.89 38.29 8.21
CA VAL A 451 33.77 39.40 9.17
C VAL A 451 35.13 40.05 9.42
N ILE A 452 36.20 39.26 9.55
CA ILE A 452 37.56 39.76 9.71
C ILE A 452 38.05 40.50 8.47
N ILE A 453 37.83 39.93 7.28
CA ILE A 453 38.28 40.52 6.01
C ILE A 453 37.56 41.85 5.75
N ILE A 454 36.23 41.88 5.84
CA ILE A 454 35.44 43.08 5.51
C ILE A 454 35.45 44.14 6.61
N GLY A 455 35.55 43.73 7.87
CA GLY A 455 35.61 44.64 9.00
C GLY A 455 37.03 45.20 9.19
N PRO A 456 37.81 44.64 10.13
CA PRO A 456 39.09 45.21 10.52
C PRO A 456 40.08 45.28 9.35
N VAL A 457 40.26 44.21 8.57
CA VAL A 457 41.32 44.17 7.54
C VAL A 457 41.06 45.22 6.45
N ASN A 458 39.87 45.22 5.83
CA ASN A 458 39.50 46.18 4.79
C ASN A 458 39.55 47.63 5.30
N TYR A 459 39.08 47.90 6.53
CA TYR A 459 39.15 49.23 7.13
C TYR A 459 40.60 49.70 7.35
N PHE A 460 41.45 48.88 7.99
CA PHE A 460 42.83 49.28 8.29
C PHE A 460 43.67 49.43 7.03
N VAL A 461 43.49 48.56 6.02
CA VAL A 461 44.18 48.67 4.73
C VAL A 461 43.77 49.93 3.99
N LEU A 462 42.47 50.22 3.85
CA LEU A 462 42.01 51.42 3.15
C LEU A 462 42.35 52.71 3.90
N ARG A 463 42.38 52.66 5.24
CA ARG A 463 42.86 53.77 6.08
C ARG A 463 44.35 54.02 5.87
N ALA A 464 45.17 52.97 5.84
CA ALA A 464 46.61 53.09 5.56
C ALA A 464 46.88 53.64 4.14
N MET A 465 46.00 53.32 3.18
CA MET A 465 46.06 53.85 1.81
C MET A 465 45.42 55.24 1.64
N GLY A 466 44.83 55.83 2.69
CA GLY A 466 44.17 57.13 2.63
C GLY A 466 42.89 57.20 1.78
N ARG A 467 42.28 56.04 1.44
CA ARG A 467 41.15 55.93 0.51
C ARG A 467 39.93 55.27 1.15
N LEU A 468 39.52 55.76 2.31
CA LEU A 468 38.36 55.25 3.06
C LEU A 468 37.03 55.32 2.28
N ASN A 469 36.90 56.25 1.33
CA ASN A 469 35.76 56.34 0.43
C ASN A 469 35.54 55.08 -0.43
N LEU A 470 36.58 54.26 -0.67
CA LEU A 470 36.46 53.00 -1.40
C LEU A 470 35.70 51.91 -0.64
N LEU A 471 35.43 52.09 0.67
CA LEU A 471 34.58 51.17 1.43
C LEU A 471 33.19 50.99 0.79
N ILE A 472 32.66 52.03 0.14
CA ILE A 472 31.40 51.99 -0.60
C ILE A 472 31.43 50.91 -1.70
N VAL A 473 32.60 50.59 -2.25
CA VAL A 473 32.77 49.64 -3.34
C VAL A 473 33.31 48.30 -2.84
N THR A 474 34.27 48.31 -1.90
CA THR A 474 34.93 47.08 -1.45
C THR A 474 34.01 46.21 -0.59
N VAL A 475 33.11 46.80 0.19
CA VAL A 475 32.14 46.05 1.02
C VAL A 475 31.15 45.27 0.14
N PRO A 476 30.44 45.89 -0.84
CA PRO A 476 29.56 45.13 -1.75
C PRO A 476 30.29 44.06 -2.57
N ILE A 477 31.47 44.36 -3.13
CA ILE A 477 32.25 43.38 -3.92
C ILE A 477 32.69 42.22 -3.04
N GLY A 478 33.18 42.50 -1.84
CA GLY A 478 33.61 41.48 -0.89
C GLY A 478 32.45 40.59 -0.43
N ALA A 479 31.28 41.19 -0.15
CA ALA A 479 30.05 40.45 0.14
C ALA A 479 29.68 39.54 -1.03
N PHE A 480 29.66 40.05 -2.27
CA PHE A 480 29.37 39.26 -3.46
C PHE A 480 30.36 38.11 -3.65
N ALA A 481 31.66 38.33 -3.46
CA ALA A 481 32.69 37.31 -3.58
C ALA A 481 32.49 36.17 -2.56
N VAL A 482 32.15 36.50 -1.31
CA VAL A 482 31.89 35.47 -0.29
C VAL A 482 30.59 34.73 -0.56
N THR A 483 29.52 35.41 -0.98
CA THR A 483 28.29 34.72 -1.40
C THR A 483 28.56 33.77 -2.57
N ALA A 484 29.34 34.20 -3.57
CA ALA A 484 29.73 33.36 -4.69
C ALA A 484 30.58 32.15 -4.23
N MET A 485 31.54 32.36 -3.32
CA MET A 485 32.36 31.29 -2.76
C MET A 485 31.52 30.26 -1.99
N LEU A 486 30.56 30.71 -1.17
CA LEU A 486 29.62 29.84 -0.46
C LEU A 486 28.73 29.04 -1.42
N MET A 487 28.25 29.68 -2.49
CA MET A 487 27.45 29.01 -3.53
C MET A 487 28.28 27.94 -4.27
N VAL A 488 29.51 28.26 -4.66
CA VAL A 488 30.42 27.29 -5.29
C VAL A 488 30.74 26.13 -4.35
N TYR A 489 31.01 26.43 -3.08
CA TYR A 489 31.23 25.40 -2.07
C TYR A 489 30.02 24.49 -1.92
N ALA A 490 28.80 25.02 -1.82
CA ALA A 490 27.57 24.22 -1.71
C ALA A 490 27.26 23.38 -2.97
N ILE A 491 27.71 23.80 -4.15
CA ILE A 491 27.60 22.99 -5.38
C ILE A 491 28.67 21.89 -5.37
N ALA A 492 29.88 22.20 -4.93
CA ALA A 492 30.99 21.24 -4.87
C ALA A 492 30.82 20.19 -3.76
N SER A 493 30.27 20.56 -2.59
CA SER A 493 30.05 19.65 -1.46
C SER A 493 28.90 18.69 -1.70
N ASP A 494 27.77 19.21 -2.15
CA ASP A 494 26.53 18.43 -2.28
C ASP A 494 26.48 17.68 -3.63
N GLY A 495 27.27 18.14 -4.60
CA GLY A 495 27.26 17.65 -5.96
C GLY A 495 26.00 18.06 -6.72
N LEU A 496 25.98 17.74 -8.01
CA LEU A 496 24.81 17.87 -8.88
C LEU A 496 24.11 16.51 -9.12
N SER A 497 24.76 15.42 -8.72
CA SER A 497 24.25 14.07 -8.93
C SER A 497 23.12 13.74 -7.95
N THR A 498 22.39 12.67 -8.27
CA THR A 498 21.42 12.07 -7.34
C THR A 498 22.14 11.02 -6.51
N GLN A 499 22.01 11.13 -5.19
CA GLN A 499 22.45 10.14 -4.22
C GLN A 499 21.25 9.31 -3.78
N SER A 500 21.48 8.02 -3.51
CA SER A 500 20.43 7.12 -3.03
C SER A 500 20.87 6.33 -1.81
N ARG A 501 19.91 5.90 -1.00
CA ARG A 501 20.09 4.85 0.00
C ARG A 501 18.93 3.89 -0.12
N ILE A 502 19.20 2.62 -0.40
CA ILE A 502 18.17 1.62 -0.69
C ILE A 502 18.31 0.45 0.27
N ARG A 503 17.19 0.05 0.89
CA ARG A 503 17.11 -1.07 1.81
C ARG A 503 15.99 -1.96 1.33
N SER A 504 16.33 -3.08 0.71
CA SER A 504 15.37 -4.03 0.15
C SER A 504 15.47 -5.42 0.79
N VAL A 505 14.31 -6.05 0.87
CA VAL A 505 14.17 -7.48 1.15
C VAL A 505 13.39 -8.06 -0.03
N THR A 506 13.96 -9.08 -0.63
CA THR A 506 13.43 -9.79 -1.79
C THR A 506 13.20 -11.24 -1.41
N VAL A 507 12.05 -11.76 -1.81
CA VAL A 507 11.70 -13.18 -1.70
C VAL A 507 11.59 -13.77 -3.09
N LEU A 508 12.21 -14.93 -3.33
CA LEU A 508 12.24 -15.59 -4.63
C LEU A 508 12.03 -17.09 -4.47
N ASP A 509 11.07 -17.64 -5.21
CA ASP A 509 10.99 -19.07 -5.45
C ASP A 509 11.56 -19.35 -6.84
N GLN A 510 12.75 -19.94 -6.91
CA GLN A 510 13.44 -20.17 -8.18
C GLN A 510 12.72 -21.20 -9.06
N GLN A 511 11.95 -22.12 -8.47
CA GLN A 511 11.30 -23.18 -9.23
C GLN A 511 10.14 -22.63 -10.05
N THR A 512 9.37 -21.71 -9.46
CA THR A 512 8.29 -21.02 -10.15
C THR A 512 8.76 -19.73 -10.82
N GLY A 513 9.94 -19.20 -10.48
CA GLY A 513 10.43 -17.90 -10.90
C GLY A 513 9.69 -16.72 -10.25
N GLN A 514 8.85 -16.98 -9.25
CA GLN A 514 7.96 -15.99 -8.64
C GLN A 514 8.58 -15.36 -7.40
N GLY A 515 8.30 -14.08 -7.19
CA GLY A 515 8.80 -13.39 -6.04
C GLY A 515 8.16 -12.04 -5.81
N ALA A 516 8.65 -11.36 -4.77
CA ALA A 516 8.35 -9.97 -4.53
C ALA A 516 9.54 -9.28 -3.87
N THR A 517 9.65 -7.98 -4.12
CA THR A 517 10.61 -7.10 -3.44
C THR A 517 9.88 -6.01 -2.70
N TRP A 518 10.25 -5.81 -1.45
CA TRP A 518 9.90 -4.63 -0.66
C TRP A 518 11.15 -3.80 -0.45
N SER A 519 11.07 -2.49 -0.67
CA SER A 519 12.23 -1.62 -0.54
C SER A 519 11.86 -0.26 0.03
N ARG A 520 12.61 0.17 1.05
CA ARG A 520 12.64 1.56 1.48
C ARG A 520 13.78 2.27 0.77
N GLN A 521 13.44 3.36 0.11
CA GLN A 521 14.35 4.08 -0.79
C GLN A 521 14.39 5.54 -0.37
N ALA A 522 15.58 6.09 -0.20
CA ALA A 522 15.81 7.51 -0.01
C ALA A 522 16.54 8.06 -1.23
N TYR A 523 16.07 9.19 -1.75
CA TYR A 523 16.71 9.93 -2.83
C TYR A 523 17.00 11.35 -2.38
N TYR A 524 18.17 11.84 -2.77
CA TYR A 524 18.52 13.25 -2.66
C TYR A 524 19.16 13.67 -3.98
N ALA A 525 18.58 14.65 -4.64
CA ALA A 525 19.13 15.21 -5.87
C ALA A 525 19.72 16.58 -5.61
N GLY A 526 20.99 16.80 -5.96
CA GLY A 526 21.56 18.15 -6.00
C GLY A 526 20.80 19.04 -7.00
N LEU A 527 20.49 18.48 -8.17
CA LEU A 527 19.58 19.03 -9.16
C LEU A 527 18.58 17.94 -9.62
N ALA A 528 17.31 18.09 -9.25
CA ALA A 528 16.27 17.15 -9.62
C ALA A 528 15.88 17.28 -11.10
N SER A 529 15.71 16.15 -11.78
CA SER A 529 15.21 16.09 -13.14
C SER A 529 13.71 16.41 -13.19
N SER A 530 13.30 17.27 -14.14
CA SER A 530 11.88 17.53 -14.41
C SER A 530 11.14 16.32 -14.99
N ALA A 531 11.87 15.32 -15.49
CA ALA A 531 11.30 14.04 -15.92
C ALA A 531 10.78 13.21 -14.73
N GLY A 532 11.21 13.51 -13.51
CA GLY A 532 10.85 12.81 -12.28
C GLY A 532 11.39 11.39 -12.19
N LEU A 533 10.78 10.59 -11.31
CA LEU A 533 11.10 9.19 -11.07
C LEU A 533 10.20 8.30 -11.93
N LYS A 534 10.77 7.28 -12.56
CA LYS A 534 10.06 6.28 -13.36
C LYS A 534 10.09 4.92 -12.68
N PHE A 535 8.92 4.37 -12.41
CA PHE A 535 8.77 3.04 -11.85
C PHE A 535 7.98 2.14 -12.80
N PRO A 536 8.17 0.82 -12.75
CA PRO A 536 7.31 -0.13 -13.43
C PRO A 536 5.82 0.06 -13.09
N THR A 537 4.92 -0.24 -14.03
CA THR A 537 3.47 -0.07 -13.84
C THR A 537 2.83 -1.08 -12.88
N ASP A 538 3.57 -2.11 -12.51
CA ASP A 538 3.24 -3.15 -11.53
C ASP A 538 3.91 -2.89 -10.17
N ALA A 539 4.53 -1.73 -9.95
CA ALA A 539 5.12 -1.36 -8.66
C ALA A 539 4.19 -0.45 -7.85
N ALA A 540 3.89 -0.84 -6.62
CA ALA A 540 3.26 0.06 -5.65
C ALA A 540 4.32 0.99 -5.08
N VAL A 541 4.16 2.29 -5.25
CA VAL A 541 5.10 3.32 -4.77
C VAL A 541 4.38 4.23 -3.80
N ILE A 542 4.73 4.10 -2.53
CA ILE A 542 4.09 4.80 -1.42
C ILE A 542 5.11 5.75 -0.81
N GLU A 543 4.80 7.03 -0.81
CA GLU A 543 5.71 8.04 -0.25
C GLU A 543 5.82 7.89 1.27
N TYR A 544 7.03 7.82 1.79
CA TYR A 544 7.32 7.80 3.22
C TYR A 544 7.52 9.25 3.67
N GLU A 545 6.43 9.93 4.02
CA GLU A 545 6.46 11.32 4.48
C GLU A 545 6.60 11.39 6.00
N GLN A 546 7.36 12.37 6.47
CA GLN A 546 7.41 12.66 7.90
C GLN A 546 6.04 13.06 8.45
N PHE A 547 5.33 13.92 7.73
CA PHE A 547 4.04 14.51 8.13
C PHE A 547 2.99 14.33 7.02
N PRO A 548 2.41 13.13 6.85
CA PRO A 548 1.49 12.86 5.73
C PRO A 548 0.24 13.75 5.67
N THR A 549 -0.19 14.32 6.80
CA THR A 549 -1.43 15.12 6.92
C THR A 549 -1.21 16.63 7.01
N SER A 550 0.04 17.08 7.13
CA SER A 550 0.39 18.51 7.24
C SER A 550 1.60 18.91 6.39
N GLY A 551 2.19 17.98 5.64
CA GLY A 551 3.19 18.26 4.61
C GLY A 551 2.61 19.24 3.57
N GLY A 552 3.40 20.24 3.18
CA GLY A 552 2.97 21.31 2.29
C GLY A 552 2.36 20.79 0.98
N ALA A 553 1.50 21.61 0.37
CA ALA A 553 0.86 21.35 -0.92
C ALA A 553 1.87 21.46 -2.07
N ASP A 554 2.79 20.51 -2.16
CA ASP A 554 3.61 20.37 -3.35
C ASP A 554 2.76 19.80 -4.49
N ASN A 555 2.93 20.35 -5.69
CA ASN A 555 2.24 19.91 -6.90
C ASN A 555 2.75 18.52 -7.31
N LYS A 556 2.32 17.49 -6.60
CA LYS A 556 2.65 16.08 -6.82
C LYS A 556 1.84 15.54 -7.99
N GLN A 557 2.53 14.92 -8.95
CA GLN A 557 1.91 14.45 -10.18
C GLN A 557 2.36 13.03 -10.49
N ILE A 558 1.40 12.17 -10.85
CA ILE A 558 1.64 10.82 -11.36
C ILE A 558 1.09 10.76 -12.78
N ARG A 559 1.89 10.22 -13.70
CA ARG A 559 1.44 9.92 -15.06
C ARG A 559 1.58 8.42 -15.30
N TRP A 560 0.48 7.80 -15.70
CA TRP A 560 0.45 6.41 -16.17
C TRP A 560 0.65 6.38 -17.70
N GLY A 561 1.64 5.63 -18.14
CA GLY A 561 1.92 5.32 -19.54
C GLY A 561 2.57 3.94 -19.64
N GLU A 562 3.65 3.82 -20.42
CA GLU A 562 4.54 2.65 -20.40
C GLU A 562 5.16 2.43 -19.01
N ASP A 563 5.50 3.53 -18.33
CA ASP A 563 5.96 3.56 -16.94
C ASP A 563 4.95 4.32 -16.05
N GLN A 564 5.05 4.10 -14.74
CA GLN A 564 4.51 4.99 -13.72
C GLN A 564 5.52 6.11 -13.45
N THR A 565 5.22 7.34 -13.87
CA THR A 565 6.13 8.48 -13.66
C THR A 565 5.66 9.41 -12.54
N LEU A 566 6.46 9.57 -11.49
CA LEU A 566 6.24 10.48 -10.35
C LEU A 566 7.04 11.77 -10.54
N ARG A 567 6.37 12.92 -10.65
CA ARG A 567 6.98 14.23 -10.95
C ARG A 567 6.54 15.33 -9.98
N GLY A 568 7.16 16.50 -10.12
CA GLY A 568 6.85 17.69 -9.32
C GLY A 568 7.27 17.49 -7.88
N GLY A 569 6.32 17.56 -6.95
CA GLY A 569 6.58 17.40 -5.51
C GLY A 569 7.26 16.08 -5.11
N TYR A 570 7.18 15.04 -5.93
CA TYR A 570 7.82 13.74 -5.64
C TYR A 570 9.34 13.75 -5.78
N PHE A 571 9.93 14.70 -6.52
CA PHE A 571 11.37 14.70 -6.74
C PHE A 571 11.87 16.14 -6.90
N GLN A 572 12.39 16.69 -5.80
CA GLN A 572 12.82 18.08 -5.67
C GLN A 572 14.32 18.17 -5.38
N SER A 573 14.93 19.25 -5.85
CA SER A 573 16.35 19.53 -5.59
C SER A 573 16.57 19.85 -4.12
N ARG A 574 17.65 19.30 -3.55
CA ARG A 574 18.15 19.59 -2.20
C ARG A 574 17.18 19.22 -1.07
N VAL A 575 16.23 18.33 -1.34
CA VAL A 575 15.31 17.74 -0.35
C VAL A 575 15.47 16.23 -0.41
N THR A 576 15.50 15.57 0.75
CA THR A 576 15.50 14.10 0.80
C THR A 576 14.06 13.60 0.68
N GLN A 577 13.75 12.86 -0.38
CA GLN A 577 12.48 12.16 -0.52
C GLN A 577 12.65 10.68 -0.19
N GLN A 578 11.64 10.08 0.44
CA GLN A 578 11.63 8.66 0.76
C GLN A 578 10.39 7.96 0.23
N PHE A 579 10.56 6.71 -0.19
CA PHE A 579 9.51 5.87 -0.73
C PHE A 579 9.60 4.46 -0.14
N LEU A 580 8.45 3.84 0.06
CA LEU A 580 8.29 2.41 0.15
C LEU A 580 7.81 1.91 -1.20
N ALA A 581 8.60 1.08 -1.87
CA ALA A 581 8.25 0.48 -3.14
C ALA A 581 8.11 -1.04 -2.99
N MET A 582 7.01 -1.59 -3.52
CA MET A 582 6.71 -3.02 -3.50
C MET A 582 6.39 -3.49 -4.91
N ARG A 583 6.93 -4.62 -5.33
CA ARG A 583 6.66 -5.19 -6.65
C ARG A 583 6.70 -6.71 -6.60
N PRO A 584 5.60 -7.42 -6.87
CA PRO A 584 5.65 -8.83 -7.26
C PRO A 584 6.24 -8.92 -8.67
N TYR A 585 6.95 -10.01 -8.95
CA TYR A 585 7.60 -10.20 -10.25
C TYR A 585 7.67 -11.69 -10.62
N GLN A 586 7.93 -11.91 -11.90
CA GLN A 586 8.31 -13.20 -12.49
C GLN A 586 9.69 -13.02 -13.12
N THR A 587 10.64 -13.90 -12.80
CA THR A 587 12.03 -13.76 -13.24
C THR A 587 12.68 -15.11 -13.53
N GLU A 588 13.70 -15.09 -14.40
CA GLU A 588 14.57 -16.25 -14.68
C GLU A 588 15.86 -16.21 -13.85
N HIS A 589 16.04 -15.17 -13.02
CA HIS A 589 17.19 -15.04 -12.14
C HIS A 589 17.22 -16.14 -11.09
N GLN A 590 18.36 -16.85 -11.00
CA GLN A 590 18.51 -18.00 -10.12
C GLN A 590 19.97 -18.21 -9.66
N LEU A 591 20.16 -19.10 -8.69
CA LEU A 591 21.40 -19.76 -8.37
C LEU A 591 21.33 -21.20 -8.87
N GLU A 592 22.25 -21.59 -9.75
CA GLU A 592 22.42 -22.98 -10.09
C GLU A 592 23.29 -23.65 -9.04
N VAL A 593 22.75 -24.67 -8.37
CA VAL A 593 23.44 -25.37 -7.30
C VAL A 593 23.85 -26.75 -7.79
N THR A 594 25.13 -27.08 -7.64
CA THR A 594 25.70 -28.37 -8.02
C THR A 594 26.37 -29.00 -6.82
N SER A 595 26.06 -30.27 -6.56
CA SER A 595 26.69 -31.07 -5.50
C SER A 595 27.43 -32.23 -6.15
N GLN A 596 28.77 -32.23 -6.07
CA GLN A 596 29.62 -33.30 -6.58
C GLN A 596 30.73 -33.59 -5.56
N ASP A 597 31.01 -34.87 -5.31
CA ASP A 597 32.09 -35.34 -4.42
C ASP A 597 32.08 -34.69 -3.01
N GLY A 598 30.90 -34.42 -2.45
CA GLY A 598 30.75 -33.78 -1.15
C GLY A 598 31.10 -32.29 -1.12
N LYS A 599 31.30 -31.67 -2.29
CA LYS A 599 31.47 -30.22 -2.48
C LYS A 599 30.22 -29.64 -3.12
N VAL A 600 29.72 -28.56 -2.53
CA VAL A 600 28.63 -27.77 -3.12
C VAL A 600 29.25 -26.59 -3.84
N SER A 601 28.87 -26.38 -5.10
CA SER A 601 29.28 -25.22 -5.90
C SER A 601 28.06 -24.52 -6.47
N VAL A 602 28.13 -23.19 -6.59
CA VAL A 602 27.04 -22.38 -7.12
C VAL A 602 27.50 -21.55 -8.31
N THR A 603 26.62 -21.39 -9.30
CA THR A 603 26.77 -20.40 -10.38
C THR A 603 25.76 -19.28 -10.16
N ASN A 604 26.26 -18.04 -10.08
CA ASN A 604 25.43 -16.88 -9.81
C ASN A 604 24.74 -16.36 -11.08
N GLN A 605 23.46 -16.67 -11.26
CA GLN A 605 22.62 -16.13 -12.34
C GLN A 605 21.58 -15.11 -11.83
N LEU A 606 21.81 -14.50 -10.65
CA LEU A 606 20.92 -13.49 -10.09
C LEU A 606 21.00 -12.12 -10.79
N GLY A 607 21.82 -11.99 -11.85
CA GLY A 607 22.04 -10.73 -12.57
C GLY A 607 22.85 -9.68 -11.80
N THR A 608 23.31 -9.98 -10.58
CA THR A 608 24.07 -9.05 -9.72
C THR A 608 25.18 -9.76 -8.96
N LYS A 609 26.19 -9.02 -8.55
CA LYS A 609 27.21 -9.51 -7.62
C LYS A 609 26.58 -9.88 -6.27
N ILE A 610 26.97 -11.03 -5.73
CA ILE A 610 26.65 -11.48 -4.37
C ILE A 610 27.81 -11.10 -3.46
N LEU A 611 27.53 -10.33 -2.41
CA LEU A 611 28.52 -9.91 -1.43
C LEU A 611 28.77 -11.00 -0.39
N ALA A 612 27.71 -11.67 0.06
CA ALA A 612 27.77 -12.82 0.96
C ALA A 612 26.54 -13.72 0.77
N LEU A 613 26.74 -15.04 0.83
CA LEU A 613 25.74 -16.08 0.57
C LEU A 613 25.80 -17.16 1.65
N VAL A 614 24.69 -17.39 2.34
CA VAL A 614 24.47 -18.62 3.12
C VAL A 614 23.43 -19.45 2.39
N LEU A 615 23.81 -20.66 1.97
CA LEU A 615 22.96 -21.62 1.30
C LEU A 615 22.74 -22.83 2.20
N VAL A 616 21.50 -23.30 2.30
CA VAL A 616 21.13 -24.52 3.01
C VAL A 616 20.82 -25.60 1.98
N ASP A 617 21.55 -26.72 2.06
CA ASP A 617 21.35 -27.85 1.15
C ASP A 617 20.06 -28.64 1.47
N GLU A 618 19.81 -29.68 0.68
CA GLU A 618 18.66 -30.57 0.86
C GLU A 618 18.66 -31.35 2.18
N ASN A 619 19.82 -31.49 2.84
CA ASN A 619 19.95 -32.14 4.15
C ASN A 619 19.85 -31.12 5.30
N GLY A 620 19.56 -29.86 5.02
CA GLY A 620 19.50 -28.80 6.02
C GLY A 620 20.87 -28.29 6.48
N LYS A 621 21.97 -28.67 5.81
CA LYS A 621 23.32 -28.25 6.18
C LYS A 621 23.66 -26.89 5.53
N PRO A 622 24.15 -25.91 6.31
CA PRO A 622 24.50 -24.59 5.79
C PRO A 622 25.90 -24.59 5.14
N TRP A 623 26.04 -23.80 4.09
CA TRP A 623 27.25 -23.59 3.29
C TRP A 623 27.43 -22.09 3.01
N GLY A 624 28.67 -21.61 2.95
CA GLY A 624 28.98 -20.18 2.89
C GLY A 624 29.89 -19.80 1.72
N ALA A 625 29.64 -18.65 1.12
CA ALA A 625 30.55 -18.03 0.17
C ALA A 625 30.42 -16.50 0.16
N THR A 626 31.43 -15.81 -0.37
CA THR A 626 31.47 -14.34 -0.43
C THR A 626 32.02 -13.87 -1.77
N ASP A 627 31.62 -12.67 -2.19
CA ASP A 627 32.14 -11.98 -3.38
C ASP A 627 32.04 -12.77 -4.69
N ILE A 628 30.85 -13.32 -4.98
CA ILE A 628 30.57 -14.04 -6.22
C ILE A 628 30.11 -13.03 -7.28
N ALA A 629 30.90 -12.84 -8.34
CA ALA A 629 30.52 -11.97 -9.45
C ALA A 629 29.23 -12.46 -10.15
N ALA A 630 28.52 -11.57 -10.84
CA ALA A 630 27.41 -11.97 -11.72
C ALA A 630 27.95 -12.92 -12.82
N GLY A 631 27.28 -14.05 -13.04
CA GLY A 631 27.75 -15.13 -13.92
C GLY A 631 28.93 -15.95 -13.38
N GLY A 632 29.47 -15.59 -12.21
CA GLY A 632 30.61 -16.27 -11.62
C GLY A 632 30.22 -17.58 -10.92
N GLN A 633 31.17 -18.51 -10.86
CA GLN A 633 31.04 -19.77 -10.12
C GLN A 633 31.88 -19.72 -8.84
N SER A 634 31.38 -20.31 -7.75
CA SER A 634 32.12 -20.45 -6.49
C SER A 634 31.83 -21.79 -5.82
N THR A 635 32.87 -22.46 -5.34
CA THR A 635 32.72 -23.58 -4.41
C THR A 635 32.41 -23.03 -3.01
N LEU A 636 31.39 -23.59 -2.37
CA LEU A 636 30.94 -23.17 -1.05
C LEU A 636 31.78 -23.83 0.06
N GLN A 637 31.93 -23.12 1.18
CA GLN A 637 32.65 -23.56 2.35
C GLN A 637 31.69 -24.14 3.40
N ALA A 638 32.07 -25.27 3.99
CA ALA A 638 31.30 -25.89 5.07
C ALA A 638 31.38 -25.10 6.39
N ASP A 639 32.49 -24.39 6.65
CA ASP A 639 32.57 -23.44 7.74
C ASP A 639 31.93 -22.12 7.30
N VAL A 640 30.69 -21.91 7.76
CA VAL A 640 29.90 -20.71 7.44
C VAL A 640 30.25 -19.50 8.30
N THR A 641 31.08 -19.66 9.34
CA THR A 641 31.40 -18.61 10.32
C THR A 641 31.94 -17.32 9.70
N PRO A 642 32.88 -17.35 8.74
CA PRO A 642 33.39 -16.15 8.09
C PRO A 642 32.28 -15.43 7.30
N THR A 643 31.45 -16.19 6.60
CA THR A 643 30.34 -15.66 5.81
C THR A 643 29.27 -15.01 6.68
N ILE A 644 28.88 -15.67 7.77
CA ILE A 644 27.93 -15.11 8.75
C ILE A 644 28.47 -13.83 9.39
N THR A 645 29.78 -13.77 9.66
CA THR A 645 30.43 -12.57 10.21
C THR A 645 30.36 -11.42 9.22
N LYS A 646 30.66 -11.67 7.93
CA LYS A 646 30.51 -10.68 6.87
C LYS A 646 29.06 -10.23 6.70
N LEU A 647 28.10 -11.16 6.72
CA LEU A 647 26.66 -10.85 6.68
C LEU A 647 26.24 -9.92 7.81
N ARG A 648 26.60 -10.24 9.06
CA ARG A 648 26.30 -9.40 10.23
C ARG A 648 26.92 -8.01 10.11
N ALA A 649 28.15 -7.91 9.59
CA ALA A 649 28.82 -6.63 9.35
C ALA A 649 28.07 -5.78 8.31
N LEU A 650 27.69 -6.36 7.16
CA LEU A 650 26.91 -5.68 6.12
C LEU A 650 25.55 -5.19 6.65
N LEU A 651 24.86 -6.04 7.41
CA LEU A 651 23.57 -5.70 8.01
C LEU A 651 23.69 -4.59 9.07
N SER A 652 24.76 -4.62 9.87
CA SER A 652 25.06 -3.62 10.90
C SER A 652 25.45 -2.26 10.30
N GLU A 653 26.25 -2.26 9.22
CA GLU A 653 26.64 -1.03 8.52
C GLU A 653 25.43 -0.32 7.91
N ALA A 654 24.48 -1.09 7.38
CA ALA A 654 23.26 -0.58 6.77
C ALA A 654 22.09 -0.34 7.76
N ASN A 655 22.34 -0.36 9.07
CA ASN A 655 21.30 -0.26 10.09
C ASN A 655 20.51 1.07 10.02
N LEU A 656 19.27 1.01 10.48
CA LEU A 656 18.43 2.19 10.70
C LEU A 656 18.98 2.96 11.91
N ALA A 657 19.35 4.22 11.70
CA ALA A 657 19.98 5.04 12.73
C ALA A 657 19.66 6.51 12.50
N LEU A 658 19.45 7.23 13.60
CA LEU A 658 19.30 8.67 13.57
C LEU A 658 20.59 9.34 13.08
N PRO A 659 20.49 10.52 12.44
CA PRO A 659 21.65 11.33 12.11
C PRO A 659 22.40 11.70 13.38
N GLU A 660 23.71 11.86 13.26
CA GLU A 660 24.54 12.33 14.35
C GLU A 660 24.07 13.71 14.83
N GLY A 661 23.94 13.89 16.15
CA GLY A 661 23.47 15.13 16.75
C GLY A 661 21.95 15.38 16.71
N PHE A 662 21.16 14.47 16.12
CA PHE A 662 19.70 14.61 16.10
C PHE A 662 19.04 14.04 17.37
N ASP A 663 18.42 14.92 18.17
CA ASP A 663 17.58 14.51 19.29
C ASP A 663 16.10 14.43 18.87
N ARG A 664 15.62 13.19 18.71
CA ARG A 664 14.22 12.92 18.36
C ARG A 664 13.24 13.40 19.43
N HIS A 665 13.59 13.31 20.71
CA HIS A 665 12.68 13.71 21.79
C HIS A 665 12.52 15.23 21.83
N ALA A 666 13.63 15.97 21.74
CA ALA A 666 13.59 17.42 21.63
C ALA A 666 12.77 17.87 20.40
N TYR A 667 13.01 17.23 19.25
CA TYR A 667 12.29 17.50 18.02
C TYR A 667 10.78 17.20 18.15
N ALA A 668 10.41 16.02 18.66
CA ALA A 668 9.00 15.63 18.83
C ALA A 668 8.26 16.57 19.79
N ASN A 669 8.91 17.02 20.87
CA ASN A 669 8.34 18.00 21.80
C ASN A 669 8.12 19.36 21.12
N GLN A 670 9.04 19.81 20.27
CA GLN A 670 8.90 21.07 19.54
C GLN A 670 7.80 21.03 18.47
N VAL A 671 7.67 19.90 17.77
CA VAL A 671 6.67 19.73 16.70
C VAL A 671 5.27 19.47 17.26
N SER A 672 5.14 18.64 18.28
CA SER A 672 3.85 18.37 18.94
C SER A 672 3.20 19.67 19.42
N GLN A 673 3.97 20.60 20.01
CA GLN A 673 3.47 21.94 20.39
C GLN A 673 2.92 22.76 19.21
N ARG A 674 3.44 22.57 17.99
CA ARG A 674 2.96 23.28 16.78
C ARG A 674 1.74 22.62 16.13
N GLN A 675 1.62 21.30 16.22
CA GLN A 675 0.58 20.53 15.53
C GLN A 675 -0.68 20.25 16.37
N THR A 676 -0.64 20.47 17.68
CA THR A 676 -1.75 20.11 18.60
C THR A 676 -3.07 20.82 18.27
N TYR A 677 -3.05 21.93 17.52
CA TYR A 677 -4.22 22.81 17.42
C TYR A 677 -5.19 22.55 16.27
N TYR A 678 -4.85 21.76 15.24
CA TYR A 678 -5.64 21.83 14.00
C TYR A 678 -6.48 20.60 13.62
N TYR A 679 -6.05 19.34 13.74
CA TYR A 679 -6.91 18.24 13.25
C TYR A 679 -6.63 16.90 13.97
N ARG A 680 -7.26 16.67 15.13
CA ARG A 680 -7.45 15.31 15.66
C ARG A 680 -8.59 14.66 14.87
N GLY A 681 -8.26 14.09 13.72
CA GLY A 681 -9.17 13.16 13.05
C GLY A 681 -9.52 12.01 14.00
N ASN A 682 -10.73 11.47 13.90
CA ASN A 682 -11.15 10.29 14.64
C ASN A 682 -10.34 9.05 14.18
N LEU A 683 -9.09 8.93 14.60
CA LEU A 683 -8.22 7.77 14.32
C LEU A 683 -8.20 6.86 15.56
N PRO A 684 -8.83 5.67 15.52
CA PRO A 684 -8.87 4.75 16.67
C PRO A 684 -7.50 4.41 17.25
N GLU A 685 -6.49 4.28 16.41
CA GLU A 685 -5.15 3.81 16.74
C GLU A 685 -4.16 4.90 17.18
N GLU A 686 -4.56 6.18 17.23
CA GLU A 686 -3.66 7.32 17.50
C GLU A 686 -2.81 7.11 18.77
N TYR A 687 -3.40 6.55 19.83
CA TYR A 687 -2.76 6.40 21.15
C TYR A 687 -2.25 5.00 21.47
N VAL A 688 -2.47 4.01 20.61
CA VAL A 688 -2.27 2.58 20.97
C VAL A 688 -1.08 1.94 20.24
N GLY A 689 -0.67 2.47 19.08
CA GLY A 689 0.52 1.96 18.39
C GLY A 689 1.12 2.99 17.45
N LYS A 690 2.44 3.20 17.50
CA LYS A 690 3.13 4.16 16.62
C LYS A 690 3.58 3.50 15.31
N PRO A 691 3.57 4.23 14.18
CA PRO A 691 4.22 3.76 12.96
C PRO A 691 5.72 3.59 13.19
N ASP A 692 6.25 2.41 12.89
CA ASP A 692 7.67 2.09 13.05
C ASP A 692 8.13 1.12 11.94
N PHE A 693 9.09 1.57 11.12
CA PHE A 693 9.57 0.80 9.98
C PHE A 693 10.28 -0.48 10.42
N ALA A 694 10.89 -0.48 11.61
CA ALA A 694 11.49 -1.66 12.20
C ALA A 694 10.49 -2.79 12.51
N GLN A 695 9.18 -2.47 12.56
CA GLN A 695 8.10 -3.43 12.76
C GLN A 695 7.45 -3.88 11.44
N SER A 696 7.86 -3.35 10.29
CA SER A 696 7.35 -3.76 8.97
C SER A 696 7.59 -5.25 8.72
N GLN A 697 6.75 -5.88 7.88
CA GLN A 697 6.92 -7.28 7.50
C GLN A 697 8.31 -7.58 6.92
N SER A 698 8.86 -6.68 6.10
CA SER A 698 10.20 -6.81 5.55
C SER A 698 11.29 -6.82 6.63
N GLU A 699 11.22 -5.91 7.61
CA GLU A 699 12.23 -5.86 8.69
C GLU A 699 12.08 -7.01 9.68
N GLN A 700 10.85 -7.42 10.00
CA GLN A 700 10.62 -8.58 10.85
C GLN A 700 11.18 -9.85 10.23
N ARG A 701 10.99 -10.04 8.92
CA ARG A 701 11.56 -11.17 8.17
C ARG A 701 13.09 -11.18 8.25
N LEU A 702 13.71 -10.01 8.03
CA LEU A 702 15.16 -9.87 8.12
C LEU A 702 15.69 -10.17 9.54
N ARG A 703 15.02 -9.66 10.58
CA ARG A 703 15.36 -9.92 11.99
C ARG A 703 15.21 -11.39 12.35
N ARG A 704 14.16 -12.06 11.87
CA ARG A 704 13.91 -13.48 12.09
C ARG A 704 15.04 -14.34 11.52
N SER A 705 15.52 -14.02 10.31
CA SER A 705 16.67 -14.70 9.71
C SER A 705 17.97 -14.48 10.50
N GLN A 706 18.21 -13.25 10.99
CA GLN A 706 19.37 -12.94 11.83
C GLN A 706 19.34 -13.67 13.18
N ALA A 707 18.19 -13.65 13.86
CA ALA A 707 18.02 -14.22 15.20
C ALA A 707 18.24 -15.74 15.22
N MET A 708 17.87 -16.42 14.14
CA MET A 708 18.06 -17.86 13.98
C MET A 708 19.37 -18.23 13.27
N GLY A 709 20.34 -17.31 13.23
CA GLY A 709 21.68 -17.57 12.69
C GLY A 709 21.69 -18.02 11.22
N PHE A 710 20.66 -17.65 10.45
CA PHE A 710 20.44 -18.10 9.07
C PHE A 710 20.27 -19.62 8.88
N GLN A 711 20.17 -20.40 9.97
CA GLN A 711 19.97 -21.86 9.94
C GLN A 711 18.49 -22.26 9.76
N SER A 712 17.57 -21.33 10.01
CA SER A 712 16.12 -21.56 9.92
C SER A 712 15.52 -21.32 8.54
N LEU A 713 16.35 -21.11 7.51
CA LEU A 713 15.88 -20.91 6.15
C LEU A 713 15.20 -22.17 5.58
N GLY A 714 15.32 -23.33 6.24
CA GLY A 714 14.79 -24.62 5.78
C GLY A 714 15.69 -25.27 4.71
N PRO A 715 15.54 -26.57 4.42
CA PRO A 715 16.25 -27.21 3.31
C PRO A 715 15.99 -26.51 1.98
N ARG A 716 16.95 -26.59 1.04
CA ARG A 716 16.86 -26.00 -0.31
C ARG A 716 16.51 -24.50 -0.31
N SER A 717 17.25 -23.74 0.48
CA SER A 717 17.05 -22.30 0.59
C SER A 717 18.37 -21.55 0.62
N TYR A 718 18.33 -20.24 0.44
CA TYR A 718 19.49 -19.39 0.68
C TYR A 718 19.13 -17.97 1.12
N PHE A 719 20.10 -17.32 1.73
CA PHE A 719 20.10 -15.90 2.08
C PHE A 719 21.33 -15.26 1.48
N ALA A 720 21.12 -14.28 0.59
CA ALA A 720 22.18 -13.54 -0.07
C ALA A 720 22.06 -12.04 0.21
N VAL A 721 23.18 -11.39 0.50
CA VAL A 721 23.29 -9.93 0.36
C VAL A 721 23.89 -9.64 -1.01
N VAL A 722 23.19 -8.86 -1.81
CA VAL A 722 23.57 -8.53 -3.19
C VAL A 722 23.82 -7.04 -3.34
N GLU A 723 24.54 -6.66 -4.40
CA GLU A 723 24.83 -5.26 -4.71
C GLU A 723 23.59 -4.49 -5.21
N ARG A 724 22.80 -5.12 -6.09
CA ARG A 724 21.58 -4.55 -6.67
C ARG A 724 20.73 -5.65 -7.30
N PHE A 725 19.59 -6.01 -6.72
CA PHE A 725 18.74 -7.02 -7.37
C PHE A 725 17.99 -6.42 -8.58
N PRO A 726 18.00 -7.05 -9.77
CA PRO A 726 17.41 -6.47 -10.99
C PRO A 726 15.92 -6.14 -10.87
N GLU A 727 15.15 -6.94 -10.12
CA GLU A 727 13.70 -6.72 -9.99
C GLU A 727 13.32 -5.68 -8.92
N THR A 728 14.29 -5.16 -8.16
CA THR A 728 14.03 -4.10 -7.18
C THR A 728 13.52 -2.85 -7.92
N PRO A 729 12.29 -2.38 -7.66
CA PRO A 729 11.69 -1.29 -8.43
C PRO A 729 12.29 0.07 -8.03
N ILE A 730 13.25 0.59 -8.79
CA ILE A 730 13.97 1.84 -8.48
C ILE A 730 13.54 2.94 -9.45
N GLY A 731 13.27 4.13 -8.93
CA GLY A 731 12.70 5.24 -9.70
C GLY A 731 13.67 5.92 -10.67
N ILE A 732 14.97 5.66 -10.55
CA ILE A 732 16.02 6.30 -11.32
C ILE A 732 17.28 5.44 -11.33
N GLU A 733 17.99 5.40 -12.45
CA GLU A 733 19.30 4.73 -12.52
C GLU A 733 20.34 5.53 -11.74
N VAL A 734 20.69 5.03 -10.56
CA VAL A 734 21.72 5.63 -9.68
C VAL A 734 22.58 4.53 -9.06
N PRO A 735 23.88 4.79 -8.84
CA PRO A 735 24.73 3.86 -8.11
C PRO A 735 24.16 3.54 -6.73
N THR A 736 24.43 2.32 -6.25
CA THR A 736 24.12 1.92 -4.88
C THR A 736 24.89 2.83 -3.90
N GLY A 737 24.17 3.73 -3.22
CA GLY A 737 24.82 4.66 -2.31
C GLY A 737 25.20 4.01 -0.96
N LYS A 738 25.97 4.76 -0.17
CA LYS A 738 26.51 4.29 1.13
C LYS A 738 25.40 3.80 2.06
N LYS A 739 25.69 2.74 2.83
CA LYS A 739 24.75 2.12 3.78
C LYS A 739 23.43 1.63 3.14
N SER A 740 23.47 1.31 1.85
CA SER A 740 22.40 0.54 1.20
C SER A 740 22.55 -0.95 1.51
N LEU A 741 21.44 -1.67 1.44
CA LEU A 741 21.37 -3.10 1.70
C LEU A 741 20.31 -3.72 0.79
N GLU A 742 20.68 -4.75 0.03
CA GLU A 742 19.72 -5.57 -0.68
C GLU A 742 19.89 -7.02 -0.29
N VAL A 743 18.79 -7.64 0.14
CA VAL A 743 18.76 -9.02 0.61
C VAL A 743 17.85 -9.83 -0.28
N VAL A 744 18.32 -10.99 -0.73
CA VAL A 744 17.51 -12.01 -1.41
C VAL A 744 17.39 -13.22 -0.48
N GLN A 745 16.16 -13.60 -0.17
CA GLN A 745 15.82 -14.86 0.50
C GLN A 745 15.09 -15.73 -0.50
N ALA A 746 15.53 -16.97 -0.68
CA ALA A 746 14.95 -17.77 -1.73
C ALA A 746 14.94 -19.27 -1.45
N THR A 747 14.09 -19.97 -2.18
CA THR A 747 14.03 -21.44 -2.30
C THR A 747 14.51 -21.86 -3.68
N TRP A 748 15.20 -23.00 -3.77
CA TRP A 748 15.83 -23.48 -5.02
C TRP A 748 15.55 -24.94 -5.36
#